data_AF-A0A1G0YSI7-F1
#
_entry.id   AF-A0A1G0YSI7-F1
#
_cell.length_a   1.000
_cell.length_b   1.000
_cell.length_c   1.000
_cell.angle_alpha   90.00
_cell.angle_beta   90.00
_cell.angle_gamma   90.00
#
_symmetry.space_group_name_H-M   'P 1'
#
loop_
_entity.id
_entity.type
_entity.pdbx_description
1 polymer ?
#
loop_
_entity_poly.entity_id
_entity_poly.type
_entity_poly.pdbx_seq_one_letter_code
_entity_poly.pdbx_strand_id
1 'polypeptide(L)'
;RVPDLYLRSVNPVFSVGHPFLNEHDDIKTVDSLFVNTLEDSYKALTIVCQDTKTRITREIAASTEGTTADFKEIQRILSEKTKAIFNMDIDFTKTTTDEAITQDFIDDEMGFERESTTNTEYIDALFYYAAPTLFDSTLEPPFYTAKTPEDLSILTQFFLAEVNIYCYANELSRANFGTVLDASEELSNAVATGVCSAVSNDINIEECLFAFVNQHQNDLQLNRELNHEDRAIINKNVMMHYTAIKGADHKDEFQVFDSSKPGLFVSHQNNICANFCDFIMQVTTIDLSDFIHIRSSASCKQLHGVLPHNNKWITDGFELNMDAINSKQLASLFELLTKDSQRSIIKNHPKQIAALFAKSTPEGQQAINQLYPDIMHYVQLLVSLSDFLHCVANGQRNQAESILQQSKDIQDLLTAEGTFTDSSGRLFECTAYEYAYWAKDTYTRRMLEGYMGDETKATLLKNINAMERIDTGTGKKIGLPYQQECHMHRSANFSFKPIINAMQEYIDTYDLVFGKKIAIRQPANFLKRALMDVGLEQRNIPFSAAQLIYGSPEQPENVTFYNPLNKTENALYPIPEKLGHDFALVHGNATVWDDKPSQAVRGVAAKMAYKSGIQNDLKAMQAFDKESDDALLLSREFLSRPTPQLGITLS
;
A
#
# COMPACT_ATOMS: atom_id res chain seq x y z
N ARG A 1 15.95 -24.06 -39.33
CA ARG A 1 14.73 -24.52 -38.63
C ARG A 1 14.80 -25.98 -38.15
N VAL A 2 14.66 -26.21 -36.84
CA VAL A 2 14.29 -27.53 -36.29
C VAL A 2 12.89 -27.37 -35.71
N PRO A 3 11.83 -27.82 -36.41
CA PRO A 3 10.45 -27.69 -35.94
C PRO A 3 10.23 -28.51 -34.66
N ASP A 4 9.49 -27.97 -33.69
CA ASP A 4 8.97 -28.79 -32.60
C ASP A 4 7.81 -29.66 -33.11
N LEU A 5 7.91 -30.96 -32.87
CA LEU A 5 6.94 -31.95 -33.30
C LEU A 5 5.80 -32.15 -32.27
N TYR A 6 5.94 -31.59 -31.07
CA TYR A 6 5.03 -31.81 -29.94
C TYR A 6 4.07 -30.62 -29.68
N LEU A 7 3.47 -30.10 -30.74
CA LEU A 7 2.46 -29.04 -30.64
C LEU A 7 1.27 -29.46 -29.75
N ARG A 8 0.71 -28.50 -29.01
CA ARG A 8 -0.39 -28.71 -28.05
C ARG A 8 -1.71 -28.09 -28.52
N SER A 9 -1.66 -27.20 -29.50
CA SER A 9 -2.84 -26.53 -30.06
C SER A 9 -3.54 -27.42 -31.08
N VAL A 10 -4.81 -27.73 -30.85
CA VAL A 10 -5.58 -28.68 -31.68
C VAL A 10 -6.41 -28.04 -32.80
N ASN A 11 -6.77 -26.76 -32.67
CA ASN A 11 -7.61 -26.03 -33.65
C ASN A 11 -7.14 -24.58 -33.80
N PRO A 12 -5.96 -24.34 -34.38
CA PRO A 12 -5.42 -22.99 -34.53
C PRO A 12 -6.24 -22.16 -35.54
N VAL A 13 -6.40 -20.87 -35.25
CA VAL A 13 -7.08 -19.91 -36.15
C VAL A 13 -6.26 -19.66 -37.41
N PHE A 14 -4.94 -19.71 -37.29
CA PHE A 14 -3.98 -19.62 -38.38
C PHE A 14 -3.06 -20.84 -38.33
N SER A 15 -2.92 -21.57 -39.43
CA SER A 15 -1.99 -22.69 -39.53
C SER A 15 -1.46 -22.85 -40.93
N VAL A 16 -0.18 -23.20 -41.00
CA VAL A 16 0.54 -23.59 -42.21
C VAL A 16 1.02 -25.04 -42.05
N GLY A 17 1.39 -25.70 -43.15
CA GLY A 17 1.95 -27.03 -43.16
C GLY A 17 3.19 -27.09 -42.27
N HIS A 18 3.26 -28.12 -41.43
CA HIS A 18 4.35 -28.29 -40.49
C HIS A 18 4.65 -29.78 -40.34
N PRO A 19 5.93 -30.17 -40.18
CA PRO A 19 6.26 -31.54 -39.79
C PRO A 19 5.62 -31.89 -38.44
N PHE A 20 5.10 -33.11 -38.33
CA PHE A 20 4.53 -33.65 -37.09
C PHE A 20 4.80 -35.15 -36.96
N LEU A 21 4.71 -35.70 -35.74
CA LEU A 21 4.81 -37.13 -35.49
C LEU A 21 3.45 -37.80 -35.73
N ASN A 22 3.42 -38.87 -36.52
CA ASN A 22 2.23 -39.71 -36.65
C ASN A 22 2.06 -40.60 -35.39
N GLU A 23 1.02 -41.44 -35.38
CA GLU A 23 0.73 -42.40 -34.30
C GLU A 23 1.80 -43.50 -34.10
N HIS A 24 2.83 -43.54 -34.94
CA HIS A 24 3.96 -44.47 -34.89
C HIS A 24 5.29 -43.77 -34.59
N ASP A 25 5.26 -42.50 -34.17
CA ASP A 25 6.43 -41.67 -33.95
C ASP A 25 7.31 -41.49 -35.22
N ASP A 26 6.74 -41.67 -36.42
CA ASP A 26 7.40 -41.30 -37.67
C ASP A 26 7.16 -39.82 -37.97
N ILE A 27 8.22 -39.12 -38.37
CA ILE A 27 8.13 -37.74 -38.85
C ILE A 27 7.40 -37.74 -40.19
N LYS A 28 6.20 -37.17 -40.21
CA LYS A 28 5.48 -36.87 -41.44
C LYS A 28 5.77 -35.42 -41.81
N THR A 29 6.56 -35.20 -42.85
CA THR A 29 6.76 -33.86 -43.42
C THR A 29 5.52 -33.46 -44.21
N VAL A 30 4.78 -32.48 -43.72
CA VAL A 30 3.80 -31.77 -44.53
C VAL A 30 4.57 -30.67 -45.26
N ASP A 31 4.57 -30.74 -46.58
CA ASP A 31 5.19 -29.71 -47.41
C ASP A 31 4.32 -28.44 -47.33
N SER A 32 4.84 -27.38 -46.71
CA SER A 32 4.15 -26.07 -46.68
C SER A 32 4.63 -25.24 -47.85
N LEU A 33 3.77 -25.14 -48.86
CA LEU A 33 4.02 -24.33 -50.04
C LEU A 33 4.33 -22.88 -49.64
N PHE A 34 3.54 -22.29 -48.74
CA PHE A 34 3.70 -20.91 -48.32
C PHE A 34 5.04 -20.69 -47.63
N VAL A 35 5.37 -21.51 -46.62
CA VAL A 35 6.64 -21.37 -45.87
C VAL A 35 7.83 -21.54 -46.80
N ASN A 36 7.80 -22.55 -47.67
CA ASN A 36 8.88 -22.80 -48.63
C ASN A 36 9.04 -21.61 -49.60
N THR A 37 7.93 -21.07 -50.13
CA THR A 37 7.96 -19.90 -51.01
C THR A 37 8.57 -18.67 -50.33
N LEU A 38 8.25 -18.43 -49.05
CA LEU A 38 8.87 -17.34 -48.28
C LEU A 38 10.37 -17.57 -48.12
N GLU A 39 10.78 -18.77 -47.66
CA GLU A 39 12.18 -19.10 -47.41
C GLU A 39 13.02 -18.99 -48.68
N ASP A 40 12.54 -19.52 -49.81
CA ASP A 40 13.25 -19.47 -51.08
C ASP A 40 13.36 -18.05 -51.63
N SER A 41 12.30 -17.25 -51.50
CA SER A 41 12.32 -15.86 -51.93
C SER A 41 13.24 -15.00 -51.07
N TYR A 42 13.26 -15.21 -49.75
CA TYR A 42 13.99 -14.38 -48.81
C TYR A 42 15.49 -14.72 -48.75
N LYS A 43 15.92 -15.93 -49.15
CA LYS A 43 17.35 -16.32 -49.23
C LYS A 43 18.19 -15.38 -50.09
N ALA A 44 17.58 -14.76 -51.11
CA ALA A 44 18.26 -13.84 -52.02
C ALA A 44 18.35 -12.40 -51.48
N LEU A 45 17.65 -12.07 -50.38
CA LEU A 45 17.61 -10.73 -49.82
C LEU A 45 18.83 -10.43 -48.94
N THR A 46 19.31 -9.20 -49.03
CA THR A 46 20.20 -8.63 -48.01
C THR A 46 19.33 -8.00 -46.93
N ILE A 47 19.12 -8.72 -45.84
CA ILE A 47 18.33 -8.24 -44.70
C ILE A 47 19.27 -7.51 -43.75
N VAL A 48 18.97 -6.23 -43.51
CA VAL A 48 19.73 -5.39 -42.59
C VAL A 48 18.83 -5.07 -41.40
N CYS A 49 19.28 -5.39 -40.19
CA CYS A 49 18.56 -5.03 -38.97
C CYS A 49 18.31 -3.51 -38.92
N GLN A 50 17.10 -3.12 -38.58
CA GLN A 50 16.64 -1.74 -38.44
C GLN A 50 16.16 -1.43 -37.02
N ASP A 51 16.55 -2.25 -36.03
CA ASP A 51 16.28 -1.93 -34.63
C ASP A 51 16.83 -0.54 -34.27
N THR A 52 16.25 0.10 -33.25
CA THR A 52 16.59 1.50 -32.88
C THR A 52 18.07 1.64 -32.60
N LYS A 53 18.70 0.64 -31.98
CA LYS A 53 20.15 0.62 -31.75
C LYS A 53 20.91 0.72 -33.08
N THR A 54 20.64 -0.18 -34.02
CA THR A 54 21.31 -0.23 -35.33
C THR A 54 21.08 1.05 -36.13
N ARG A 55 19.86 1.60 -36.09
CA ARG A 55 19.54 2.87 -36.76
C ARG A 55 20.32 4.04 -36.19
N ILE A 56 20.34 4.20 -34.86
CA ILE A 56 21.12 5.24 -34.19
C ILE A 56 22.60 5.08 -34.53
N THR A 57 23.15 3.87 -34.38
CA THR A 57 24.56 3.59 -34.68
C THR A 57 24.90 3.95 -36.13
N ARG A 58 24.07 3.55 -37.10
CA ARG A 58 24.28 3.87 -38.52
C ARG A 58 24.21 5.37 -38.79
N GLU A 59 23.21 6.06 -38.25
CA GLU A 59 23.06 7.51 -38.44
C GLU A 59 24.26 8.28 -37.88
N ILE A 60 24.78 7.88 -36.72
CA ILE A 60 25.94 8.52 -36.09
C ILE A 60 27.22 8.19 -36.85
N ALA A 61 27.42 6.93 -37.22
CA ALA A 61 28.56 6.51 -38.04
C ALA A 61 28.61 7.29 -39.36
N ALA A 62 27.47 7.42 -40.06
CA ALA A 62 27.38 8.21 -41.30
C ALA A 62 27.62 9.71 -41.07
N SER A 63 27.19 10.26 -39.93
CA SER A 63 27.41 11.67 -39.58
C SER A 63 28.86 12.00 -39.22
N THR A 64 29.69 10.98 -38.99
CA THR A 64 31.07 11.09 -38.53
C THR A 64 32.09 10.53 -39.54
N GLU A 65 31.63 10.08 -40.71
CA GLU A 65 32.49 9.56 -41.79
C GLU A 65 33.48 10.62 -42.31
N GLY A 66 34.77 10.26 -42.39
CA GLY A 66 35.82 11.08 -43.00
C GLY A 66 36.62 11.98 -42.05
N THR A 67 36.37 11.92 -40.74
CA THR A 67 37.18 12.57 -39.71
C THR A 67 37.78 11.53 -38.77
N THR A 68 39.04 11.71 -38.34
CA THR A 68 39.60 10.91 -37.24
C THR A 68 38.66 11.02 -36.06
N ALA A 69 38.11 9.88 -35.61
CA ALA A 69 37.03 9.78 -34.63
C ALA A 69 37.26 10.72 -33.43
N ASP A 70 36.57 11.87 -33.42
CA ASP A 70 36.52 12.68 -32.21
C ASP A 70 35.55 11.98 -31.25
N PHE A 71 36.10 11.13 -30.37
CA PHE A 71 35.33 10.34 -29.41
C PHE A 71 34.36 11.22 -28.60
N LYS A 72 34.73 12.47 -28.31
CA LYS A 72 33.85 13.43 -27.62
C LYS A 72 32.67 13.85 -28.48
N GLU A 73 32.86 13.97 -29.78
CA GLU A 73 31.79 14.28 -30.72
C GLU A 73 30.82 13.10 -30.85
N ILE A 74 31.33 11.86 -30.85
CA ILE A 74 30.48 10.65 -30.77
C ILE A 74 29.63 10.70 -29.49
N GLN A 75 30.24 10.94 -28.33
CA GLN A 75 29.51 11.08 -27.05
C GLN A 75 28.43 12.17 -27.12
N ARG A 76 28.75 13.35 -27.67
CA ARG A 76 27.82 14.48 -27.81
C ARG A 76 26.62 14.12 -28.69
N ILE A 77 26.87 13.58 -29.88
CA ILE A 77 25.79 13.21 -30.83
C ILE A 77 24.94 12.08 -30.23
N LEU A 78 25.56 11.11 -29.55
CA LEU A 78 24.86 10.00 -28.90
C LEU A 78 23.92 10.52 -27.80
N SER A 79 24.37 11.44 -26.95
CA SER A 79 23.51 12.10 -25.95
C SER A 79 22.35 12.86 -26.59
N GLU A 80 22.60 13.61 -27.68
CA GLU A 80 21.54 14.35 -28.37
C GLU A 80 20.48 13.43 -29.01
N LYS A 81 20.93 12.37 -29.68
CA LYS A 81 20.04 11.42 -30.38
C LYS A 81 19.22 10.59 -29.39
N THR A 82 19.85 10.09 -28.33
CA THR A 82 19.13 9.35 -27.28
C THR A 82 18.13 10.23 -26.54
N LYS A 83 18.47 11.49 -26.26
CA LYS A 83 17.51 12.47 -25.73
C LYS A 83 16.35 12.70 -26.67
N ALA A 84 16.60 12.85 -27.97
CA ALA A 84 15.54 13.08 -28.95
C ALA A 84 14.58 11.88 -29.09
N ILE A 85 15.10 10.65 -29.03
CA ILE A 85 14.32 9.42 -29.28
C ILE A 85 13.63 8.94 -28.00
N PHE A 86 14.36 8.85 -26.90
CA PHE A 86 13.87 8.27 -25.64
C PHE A 86 13.39 9.30 -24.63
N ASN A 87 13.62 10.60 -24.88
CA ASN A 87 13.42 11.68 -23.91
C ASN A 87 14.18 11.42 -22.59
N MET A 88 15.38 10.84 -22.70
CA MET A 88 16.26 10.51 -21.59
C MET A 88 17.59 11.28 -21.72
N ASP A 89 18.00 11.94 -20.65
CA ASP A 89 19.32 12.58 -20.56
C ASP A 89 20.36 11.55 -20.10
N ILE A 90 20.98 10.88 -21.07
CA ILE A 90 22.04 9.88 -20.82
C ILE A 90 23.41 10.57 -20.91
N ASP A 91 24.19 10.47 -19.84
CA ASP A 91 25.56 10.97 -19.77
C ASP A 91 26.54 9.91 -20.28
N PHE A 92 26.86 9.95 -21.57
CA PHE A 92 27.83 9.03 -22.19
C PHE A 92 29.29 9.33 -21.80
N THR A 93 29.54 10.31 -20.93
CA THR A 93 30.88 10.59 -20.38
C THR A 93 31.17 9.80 -19.10
N LYS A 94 30.20 9.02 -18.61
CA LYS A 94 30.33 8.23 -17.39
C LYS A 94 29.71 6.85 -17.49
N THR A 95 30.25 5.90 -16.73
CA THR A 95 29.68 4.57 -16.57
C THR A 95 28.44 4.62 -15.66
N THR A 96 27.69 3.52 -15.61
CA THR A 96 26.60 3.34 -14.63
C THR A 96 27.05 3.42 -13.16
N THR A 97 28.35 3.34 -12.89
CA THR A 97 28.98 3.48 -11.56
C THR A 97 29.64 4.85 -11.34
N ASP A 98 29.38 5.83 -12.22
CA ASP A 98 29.90 7.22 -12.17
C ASP A 98 31.43 7.35 -12.45
N GLU A 99 32.05 6.33 -13.05
CA GLU A 99 33.44 6.39 -13.51
C GLU A 99 33.55 7.09 -14.87
N ALA A 100 34.62 7.86 -15.10
CA ALA A 100 34.75 8.65 -16.34
C ALA A 100 35.07 7.77 -17.57
N ILE A 101 34.24 7.86 -18.61
CA ILE A 101 34.46 7.21 -19.90
C ILE A 101 35.25 8.14 -20.82
N THR A 102 36.54 7.84 -20.97
CA THR A 102 37.44 8.48 -21.93
C THR A 102 37.75 7.51 -23.08
N GLN A 103 38.31 8.01 -24.19
CA GLN A 103 38.74 7.13 -25.28
C GLN A 103 39.79 6.12 -24.81
N ASP A 104 40.80 6.57 -24.04
CA ASP A 104 41.84 5.71 -23.46
C ASP A 104 41.23 4.60 -22.59
N PHE A 105 40.21 4.94 -21.79
CA PHE A 105 39.47 3.96 -20.97
C PHE A 105 38.81 2.88 -21.85
N ILE A 106 38.10 3.26 -22.91
CA ILE A 106 37.47 2.29 -23.82
C ILE A 106 38.51 1.49 -24.60
N ASP A 107 39.60 2.13 -25.05
CA ASP A 107 40.69 1.47 -25.76
C ASP A 107 41.32 0.37 -24.90
N ASP A 108 41.62 0.67 -23.64
CA ASP A 108 42.21 -0.27 -22.68
C ASP A 108 41.25 -1.41 -22.32
N GLU A 109 39.98 -1.10 -22.04
CA GLU A 109 38.99 -2.08 -21.60
C GLU A 109 38.53 -3.02 -22.74
N MET A 110 38.34 -2.48 -23.94
CA MET A 110 37.89 -3.25 -25.10
C MET A 110 39.04 -3.86 -25.92
N GLY A 111 40.29 -3.47 -25.64
CA GLY A 111 41.46 -3.84 -26.43
C GLY A 111 41.44 -3.24 -27.84
N PHE A 112 40.90 -2.03 -27.98
CA PHE A 112 40.78 -1.34 -29.26
C PHE A 112 42.10 -0.68 -29.66
N GLU A 113 42.39 -0.70 -30.96
CA GLU A 113 43.54 -0.03 -31.56
C GLU A 113 43.05 1.19 -32.34
N ARG A 114 43.45 2.40 -31.89
CA ARG A 114 42.94 3.67 -32.44
C ARG A 114 42.98 3.81 -33.96
N GLU A 115 43.93 3.16 -34.62
CA GLU A 115 44.12 3.24 -36.07
C GLU A 115 43.18 2.33 -36.86
N SER A 116 42.59 1.31 -36.21
CA SER A 116 41.75 0.29 -36.86
C SER A 116 40.31 0.26 -36.33
N THR A 117 40.06 0.81 -35.13
CA THR A 117 38.73 0.85 -34.53
C THR A 117 37.80 1.83 -35.23
N THR A 118 36.61 1.34 -35.56
CA THR A 118 35.56 2.06 -36.26
C THR A 118 34.67 2.86 -35.29
N ASN A 119 33.99 3.88 -35.80
CA ASN A 119 33.02 4.65 -35.00
C ASN A 119 31.89 3.76 -34.46
N THR A 120 31.49 2.74 -35.22
CA THR A 120 30.48 1.75 -34.81
C THR A 120 30.92 1.01 -33.54
N GLU A 121 32.18 0.56 -33.47
CA GLU A 121 32.71 -0.13 -32.31
C GLU A 121 32.76 0.76 -31.07
N TYR A 122 33.15 2.04 -31.23
CA TYR A 122 33.10 3.02 -30.14
C TYR A 122 31.67 3.30 -29.66
N ILE A 123 30.69 3.41 -30.57
CA ILE A 123 29.28 3.61 -30.22
C ILE A 123 28.75 2.40 -29.41
N ASP A 124 29.07 1.18 -29.86
CA ASP A 124 28.65 -0.04 -29.17
C ASP A 124 29.25 -0.13 -27.76
N ALA A 125 30.53 0.22 -27.59
CA ALA A 125 31.18 0.29 -26.29
C ALA A 125 30.54 1.35 -25.38
N LEU A 126 30.20 2.53 -25.92
CA LEU A 126 29.51 3.58 -25.17
C LEU A 126 28.13 3.13 -24.66
N PHE A 127 27.34 2.43 -25.48
CA PHE A 127 26.08 1.84 -25.02
C PHE A 127 26.31 0.82 -23.91
N TYR A 128 27.34 -0.03 -24.04
CA TYR A 128 27.65 -1.06 -23.04
C TYR A 128 27.98 -0.46 -21.66
N TYR A 129 28.84 0.56 -21.61
CA TYR A 129 29.31 1.13 -20.34
C TYR A 129 28.37 2.16 -19.72
N ALA A 130 27.74 3.01 -20.54
CA ALA A 130 26.92 4.12 -20.05
C ALA A 130 25.43 3.76 -19.93
N ALA A 131 24.92 2.88 -20.79
CA ALA A 131 23.48 2.62 -20.89
C ALA A 131 23.14 1.16 -21.30
N PRO A 132 23.62 0.15 -20.55
CA PRO A 132 23.54 -1.26 -20.96
C PRO A 132 22.10 -1.77 -21.17
N THR A 133 21.12 -1.19 -20.45
CA THR A 133 19.71 -1.61 -20.48
C THR A 133 18.82 -0.71 -21.31
N LEU A 134 19.39 0.25 -22.06
CA LEU A 134 18.61 1.27 -22.80
C LEU A 134 17.59 0.65 -23.75
N PHE A 135 17.98 -0.41 -24.44
CA PHE A 135 17.17 -1.04 -25.48
C PHE A 135 16.28 -2.19 -24.98
N ASP A 136 16.43 -2.62 -23.72
CA ASP A 136 15.74 -3.80 -23.18
C ASP A 136 14.22 -3.65 -23.19
N SER A 137 13.74 -2.42 -22.99
CA SER A 137 12.32 -2.05 -22.93
C SER A 137 11.84 -1.28 -24.16
N THR A 138 12.71 -1.09 -25.17
CA THR A 138 12.32 -0.37 -26.38
C THR A 138 11.32 -1.21 -27.17
N LEU A 139 10.14 -0.65 -27.43
CA LEU A 139 9.15 -1.24 -28.30
C LEU A 139 9.56 -1.00 -29.75
N GLU A 140 9.99 -2.07 -30.42
CA GLU A 140 10.41 -2.04 -31.82
C GLU A 140 9.32 -2.61 -32.72
N PRO A 141 9.09 -2.02 -33.91
CA PRO A 141 8.36 -2.70 -34.97
C PRO A 141 9.01 -4.07 -35.25
N PRO A 142 8.28 -5.19 -35.15
CA PRO A 142 8.88 -6.52 -35.20
C PRO A 142 9.72 -6.79 -36.45
N PHE A 143 9.27 -6.32 -37.63
CA PHE A 143 10.02 -6.47 -38.87
C PHE A 143 11.39 -5.78 -38.88
N TYR A 144 11.58 -4.73 -38.07
CA TYR A 144 12.87 -4.05 -37.96
C TYR A 144 13.90 -4.86 -37.18
N THR A 145 13.45 -5.88 -36.44
CA THR A 145 14.34 -6.77 -35.67
C THR A 145 14.84 -7.98 -36.47
N ALA A 146 14.35 -8.17 -37.71
CA ALA A 146 14.76 -9.29 -38.56
C ALA A 146 16.24 -9.20 -38.94
N LYS A 147 16.99 -10.30 -38.74
CA LYS A 147 18.42 -10.39 -39.08
C LYS A 147 18.70 -11.40 -40.17
N THR A 148 17.81 -12.36 -40.34
CA THR A 148 17.97 -13.48 -41.28
C THR A 148 16.71 -13.67 -42.13
N PRO A 149 16.82 -14.36 -43.28
CA PRO A 149 15.65 -14.79 -44.06
C PRO A 149 14.65 -15.61 -43.25
N GLU A 150 15.13 -16.42 -42.32
CA GLU A 150 14.29 -17.22 -41.41
C GLU A 150 13.50 -16.32 -40.45
N ASP A 151 14.16 -15.31 -39.84
CA ASP A 151 13.47 -14.34 -38.98
C ASP A 151 12.36 -13.61 -39.73
N LEU A 152 12.64 -13.16 -40.95
CA LEU A 152 11.68 -12.45 -41.79
C LEU A 152 10.50 -13.36 -42.18
N SER A 153 10.75 -14.63 -42.48
CA SER A 153 9.71 -15.63 -42.75
C SER A 153 8.80 -15.82 -41.54
N ILE A 154 9.38 -16.01 -40.35
CA ILE A 154 8.63 -16.18 -39.10
C ILE A 154 7.80 -14.93 -38.79
N LEU A 155 8.40 -13.74 -38.93
CA LEU A 155 7.71 -12.47 -38.71
C LEU A 155 6.55 -12.25 -39.69
N THR A 156 6.73 -12.62 -40.96
CA THR A 156 5.66 -12.56 -41.96
C THR A 156 4.49 -13.46 -41.57
N GLN A 157 4.77 -14.70 -41.19
CA GLN A 157 3.77 -15.67 -40.73
C GLN A 157 3.07 -15.18 -39.46
N PHE A 158 3.83 -14.70 -38.47
CA PHE A 158 3.31 -14.20 -37.21
C PHE A 158 2.40 -12.98 -37.41
N PHE A 159 2.80 -12.02 -38.26
CA PHE A 159 1.99 -10.86 -38.58
C PHE A 159 0.66 -11.26 -39.23
N LEU A 160 0.69 -12.15 -40.23
CA LEU A 160 -0.53 -12.64 -40.88
C LEU A 160 -1.41 -13.45 -39.92
N ALA A 161 -0.82 -14.17 -38.97
CA ALA A 161 -1.56 -14.85 -37.90
C ALA A 161 -2.30 -13.85 -37.00
N GLU A 162 -1.65 -12.76 -36.57
CA GLU A 162 -2.28 -11.69 -35.80
C GLU A 162 -3.41 -10.99 -36.57
N VAL A 163 -3.23 -10.73 -37.87
CA VAL A 163 -4.31 -10.24 -38.74
C VAL A 163 -5.48 -11.23 -38.75
N ASN A 164 -5.20 -12.52 -38.92
CA ASN A 164 -6.24 -13.55 -38.95
C ASN A 164 -6.98 -13.65 -37.61
N ILE A 165 -6.27 -13.62 -36.49
CA ILE A 165 -6.84 -13.63 -35.13
C ILE A 165 -7.75 -12.43 -34.93
N TYR A 166 -7.30 -11.22 -35.30
CA TYR A 166 -8.12 -10.01 -35.21
C TYR A 166 -9.40 -10.13 -36.05
N CYS A 167 -9.29 -10.60 -37.29
CA CYS A 167 -10.43 -10.80 -38.17
C CYS A 167 -11.41 -11.84 -37.62
N TYR A 168 -10.90 -12.92 -37.01
CA TYR A 168 -11.73 -13.95 -36.40
C TYR A 168 -12.47 -13.44 -35.16
N ALA A 169 -11.77 -12.72 -34.28
CA ALA A 169 -12.31 -12.17 -33.03
C ALA A 169 -13.34 -11.05 -33.27
N ASN A 170 -13.24 -10.34 -34.41
CA ASN A 170 -14.17 -9.27 -34.81
C ASN A 170 -15.17 -9.70 -35.89
N GLU A 171 -15.29 -11.01 -36.14
CA GLU A 171 -16.25 -11.57 -37.09
C GLU A 171 -16.13 -11.03 -38.52
N LEU A 172 -14.92 -10.62 -38.92
CA LEU A 172 -14.61 -10.13 -40.26
C LEU A 172 -14.32 -11.27 -41.24
N SER A 173 -13.72 -12.37 -40.75
CA SER A 173 -13.52 -13.61 -41.49
C SER A 173 -13.50 -14.81 -40.54
N ARG A 174 -13.90 -15.99 -41.04
CA ARG A 174 -13.75 -17.28 -40.36
C ARG A 174 -12.73 -18.19 -41.04
N ALA A 175 -12.09 -17.72 -42.12
CA ALA A 175 -11.08 -18.47 -42.84
C ALA A 175 -9.78 -18.57 -42.03
N ASN A 176 -9.06 -19.66 -42.23
CA ASN A 176 -7.68 -19.82 -41.79
C ASN A 176 -6.77 -19.34 -42.92
N PHE A 177 -6.20 -18.15 -42.76
CA PHE A 177 -5.40 -17.47 -43.79
C PHE A 177 -4.16 -18.30 -44.15
N GLY A 178 -3.51 -18.93 -43.17
CA GLY A 178 -2.36 -19.79 -43.42
C GLY A 178 -2.70 -20.95 -44.37
N THR A 179 -3.85 -21.61 -44.16
CA THR A 179 -4.31 -22.69 -45.04
C THR A 179 -4.69 -22.21 -46.43
N VAL A 180 -5.29 -21.02 -46.54
CA VAL A 180 -5.61 -20.39 -47.85
C VAL A 180 -4.32 -20.09 -48.63
N LEU A 181 -3.31 -19.54 -47.94
CA LEU A 181 -2.01 -19.22 -48.55
C LEU A 181 -1.27 -20.50 -48.97
N ASP A 182 -1.20 -21.50 -48.10
CA ASP A 182 -0.55 -22.80 -48.40
C ASP A 182 -1.20 -23.56 -49.55
N ALA A 183 -2.49 -23.35 -49.80
CA ALA A 183 -3.21 -24.00 -50.89
C ALA A 183 -3.02 -23.28 -52.24
N SER A 184 -2.39 -22.10 -52.27
CA SER A 184 -2.31 -21.25 -53.46
C SER A 184 -0.89 -20.74 -53.71
N GLU A 185 -0.27 -21.26 -54.77
CA GLU A 185 1.03 -20.81 -55.25
C GLU A 185 1.01 -19.33 -55.65
N GLU A 186 -0.09 -18.86 -56.25
CA GLU A 186 -0.26 -17.46 -56.66
C GLU A 186 -0.25 -16.52 -55.44
N LEU A 187 -1.05 -16.84 -54.41
CA LEU A 187 -1.13 -16.00 -53.20
C LEU A 187 0.17 -16.05 -52.40
N SER A 188 0.79 -17.23 -52.29
CA SER A 188 2.08 -17.39 -51.62
C SER A 188 3.18 -16.55 -52.28
N ASN A 189 3.27 -16.60 -53.61
CA ASN A 189 4.24 -15.79 -54.37
C ASN A 189 3.93 -14.29 -54.29
N ALA A 190 2.66 -13.90 -54.25
CA ALA A 190 2.25 -12.50 -54.13
C ALA A 190 2.71 -11.90 -52.78
N VAL A 191 2.53 -12.62 -51.67
CA VAL A 191 3.06 -12.21 -50.36
C VAL A 191 4.58 -12.10 -50.39
N ALA A 192 5.26 -13.15 -50.83
CA ALA A 192 6.72 -13.19 -50.86
C ALA A 192 7.31 -12.03 -51.70
N THR A 193 6.74 -11.81 -52.89
CA THR A 193 7.17 -10.73 -53.80
C THR A 193 6.91 -9.35 -53.19
N GLY A 194 5.75 -9.16 -52.54
CA GLY A 194 5.41 -7.92 -51.86
C GLY A 194 6.42 -7.58 -50.77
N VAL A 195 6.73 -8.55 -49.89
CA VAL A 195 7.71 -8.35 -48.81
C VAL A 195 9.13 -8.16 -49.36
N CYS A 196 9.56 -8.95 -50.35
CA CYS A 196 10.86 -8.76 -51.01
C CYS A 196 11.02 -7.35 -51.59
N SER A 197 9.96 -6.86 -52.26
CA SER A 197 9.91 -5.51 -52.80
C SER A 197 9.97 -4.46 -51.69
N ALA A 198 9.23 -4.68 -50.59
CA ALA A 198 9.23 -3.75 -49.47
C ALA A 198 10.61 -3.64 -48.79
N VAL A 199 11.27 -4.78 -48.54
CA VAL A 199 12.63 -4.83 -48.00
C VAL A 199 13.62 -4.14 -48.95
N SER A 200 13.57 -4.43 -50.24
CA SER A 200 14.54 -3.90 -51.22
C SER A 200 14.40 -2.39 -51.46
N ASN A 201 13.21 -1.84 -51.24
CA ASN A 201 12.89 -0.43 -51.47
C ASN A 201 12.69 0.37 -50.18
N ASP A 202 13.00 -0.21 -49.01
CA ASP A 202 12.82 0.42 -47.68
C ASP A 202 11.38 0.93 -47.44
N ILE A 203 10.39 0.14 -47.87
CA ILE A 203 8.96 0.41 -47.67
C ILE A 203 8.50 -0.32 -46.40
N ASN A 204 7.54 0.27 -45.69
CA ASN A 204 6.91 -0.36 -44.53
C ASN A 204 6.25 -1.71 -44.91
N ILE A 205 6.72 -2.79 -44.29
CA ILE A 205 6.31 -4.17 -44.62
C ILE A 205 4.88 -4.43 -44.14
N GLU A 206 4.49 -3.91 -42.97
CA GLU A 206 3.15 -4.07 -42.41
C GLU A 206 2.07 -3.49 -43.35
N GLU A 207 2.27 -2.28 -43.89
CA GLU A 207 1.36 -1.66 -44.86
C GLU A 207 1.32 -2.44 -46.18
N CYS A 208 2.43 -3.02 -46.61
CA CYS A 208 2.45 -3.91 -47.78
C CYS A 208 1.57 -5.16 -47.54
N LEU A 209 1.69 -5.78 -46.37
CA LEU A 209 0.88 -6.94 -46.00
C LEU A 209 -0.60 -6.60 -45.82
N PHE A 210 -0.93 -5.44 -45.25
CA PHE A 210 -2.32 -4.96 -45.20
C PHE A 210 -2.89 -4.70 -46.59
N ALA A 211 -2.12 -4.10 -47.50
CA ALA A 211 -2.53 -3.88 -48.88
C ALA A 211 -2.81 -5.21 -49.59
N PHE A 212 -1.95 -6.22 -49.39
CA PHE A 212 -2.18 -7.58 -49.89
C PHE A 212 -3.50 -8.16 -49.34
N VAL A 213 -3.72 -8.11 -48.02
CA VAL A 213 -4.93 -8.65 -47.39
C VAL A 213 -6.20 -7.99 -47.94
N ASN A 214 -6.20 -6.67 -48.11
CA ASN A 214 -7.34 -5.95 -48.69
C ASN A 214 -7.54 -6.26 -50.18
N GLN A 215 -6.46 -6.38 -50.96
CA GLN A 215 -6.54 -6.75 -52.38
C GLN A 215 -7.12 -8.16 -52.58
N HIS A 216 -6.84 -9.07 -51.65
CA HIS A 216 -7.30 -10.46 -51.67
C HIS A 216 -8.45 -10.72 -50.68
N GLN A 217 -9.29 -9.70 -50.45
CA GLN A 217 -10.41 -9.76 -49.52
C GLN A 217 -11.31 -10.99 -49.74
N ASN A 218 -11.65 -11.29 -51.00
CA ASN A 218 -12.53 -12.40 -51.35
C ASN A 218 -11.89 -13.76 -51.07
N ASP A 219 -10.60 -13.93 -51.40
CA ASP A 219 -9.85 -15.18 -51.18
C ASP A 219 -9.75 -15.49 -49.68
N LEU A 220 -9.56 -14.44 -48.87
CA LEU A 220 -9.47 -14.51 -47.41
C LEU A 220 -10.84 -14.47 -46.70
N GLN A 221 -11.93 -14.47 -47.47
CA GLN A 221 -13.32 -14.43 -46.98
C GLN A 221 -13.61 -13.28 -46.01
N LEU A 222 -12.99 -12.13 -46.25
CA LEU A 222 -13.23 -10.92 -45.49
C LEU A 222 -14.54 -10.27 -45.93
N ASN A 223 -15.40 -9.91 -44.99
CA ASN A 223 -16.66 -9.24 -45.28
C ASN A 223 -16.51 -7.74 -45.62
N ARG A 224 -15.36 -7.14 -45.27
CA ARG A 224 -14.94 -5.78 -45.64
C ARG A 224 -13.42 -5.67 -45.61
N GLU A 225 -12.89 -4.64 -46.26
CA GLU A 225 -11.49 -4.23 -46.12
C GLU A 225 -11.14 -3.81 -44.69
N LEU A 226 -9.89 -4.04 -44.30
CA LEU A 226 -9.30 -3.54 -43.06
C LEU A 226 -9.00 -2.04 -43.19
N ASN A 227 -9.66 -1.25 -42.34
CA ASN A 227 -9.53 0.20 -42.31
C ASN A 227 -8.35 0.63 -41.41
N HIS A 228 -8.09 1.93 -41.33
CA HIS A 228 -6.99 2.48 -40.54
C HIS A 228 -7.06 2.12 -39.04
N GLU A 229 -8.26 2.06 -38.45
CA GLU A 229 -8.43 1.69 -37.03
C GLU A 229 -8.10 0.21 -36.80
N ASP A 230 -8.57 -0.69 -37.69
CA ASP A 230 -8.22 -2.11 -37.61
C ASP A 230 -6.69 -2.30 -37.67
N ARG A 231 -6.03 -1.64 -38.63
CA ARG A 231 -4.58 -1.72 -38.81
C ARG A 231 -3.83 -1.21 -37.58
N ALA A 232 -4.29 -0.12 -36.98
CA ALA A 232 -3.68 0.42 -35.77
C ALA A 232 -3.77 -0.56 -34.58
N ILE A 233 -4.91 -1.23 -34.40
CA ILE A 233 -5.09 -2.24 -33.35
C ILE A 233 -4.22 -3.46 -33.63
N ILE A 234 -4.21 -3.96 -34.87
CA ILE A 234 -3.39 -5.11 -35.27
C ILE A 234 -1.91 -4.80 -35.04
N ASN A 235 -1.39 -3.67 -35.53
CA ASN A 235 0.01 -3.30 -35.33
C ASN A 235 0.39 -3.22 -33.84
N LYS A 236 -0.51 -2.67 -33.01
CA LYS A 236 -0.32 -2.64 -31.56
C LYS A 236 -0.25 -4.07 -30.98
N ASN A 237 -1.15 -4.96 -31.39
CA ASN A 237 -1.17 -6.35 -30.92
C ASN A 237 0.08 -7.12 -31.36
N VAL A 238 0.47 -7.03 -32.63
CA VAL A 238 1.69 -7.64 -33.16
C VAL A 238 2.90 -7.17 -32.35
N MET A 239 3.03 -5.86 -32.10
CA MET A 239 4.14 -5.31 -31.32
C MET A 239 4.16 -5.83 -29.88
N MET A 240 3.01 -5.83 -29.20
CA MET A 240 2.90 -6.33 -27.82
C MET A 240 3.18 -7.83 -27.71
N HIS A 241 2.54 -8.64 -28.55
CA HIS A 241 2.66 -10.10 -28.51
C HIS A 241 4.05 -10.55 -28.94
N TYR A 242 4.60 -9.98 -30.03
CA TYR A 242 5.96 -10.30 -30.46
C TYR A 242 7.00 -9.95 -29.40
N THR A 243 6.88 -8.78 -28.74
CA THR A 243 7.79 -8.40 -27.66
C THR A 243 7.78 -9.43 -26.52
N ALA A 244 6.63 -10.01 -26.20
CA ALA A 244 6.51 -11.03 -25.16
C ALA A 244 7.15 -12.38 -25.53
N ILE A 245 7.24 -12.70 -26.83
CA ILE A 245 7.69 -14.02 -27.32
C ILE A 245 9.01 -13.99 -28.10
N LYS A 246 9.60 -12.83 -28.37
CA LYS A 246 10.80 -12.69 -29.23
C LYS A 246 11.98 -13.55 -28.76
N GLY A 247 12.06 -13.80 -27.44
CA GLY A 247 13.07 -14.65 -26.80
C GLY A 247 12.64 -16.10 -26.55
N ALA A 248 11.51 -16.56 -27.12
CA ALA A 248 11.09 -17.95 -26.99
C ALA A 248 12.02 -18.90 -27.77
N ASP A 249 12.36 -20.03 -27.14
CA ASP A 249 13.20 -21.08 -27.74
C ASP A 249 12.53 -21.72 -28.97
N HIS A 250 11.20 -21.80 -28.93
CA HIS A 250 10.35 -22.37 -29.98
C HIS A 250 9.37 -21.33 -30.48
N LYS A 251 9.16 -21.29 -31.81
CA LYS A 251 8.27 -20.32 -32.49
C LYS A 251 7.21 -21.02 -33.34
N ASP A 252 6.93 -22.28 -33.00
CA ASP A 252 6.06 -23.18 -33.77
C ASP A 252 4.57 -22.96 -33.45
N GLU A 253 4.23 -22.64 -32.19
CA GLU A 253 2.86 -22.33 -31.78
C GLU A 253 2.78 -21.27 -30.68
N PHE A 254 1.72 -20.46 -30.70
CA PHE A 254 1.40 -19.48 -29.67
C PHE A 254 -0.10 -19.45 -29.40
N GLN A 255 -0.47 -19.29 -28.13
CA GLN A 255 -1.85 -19.07 -27.71
C GLN A 255 -2.03 -17.61 -27.31
N VAL A 256 -2.96 -16.93 -27.97
CA VAL A 256 -3.22 -15.50 -27.77
C VAL A 256 -4.57 -15.32 -27.08
N PHE A 257 -4.60 -14.48 -26.04
CA PHE A 257 -5.82 -14.17 -25.29
C PHE A 257 -6.18 -12.69 -25.43
N ASP A 258 -7.37 -12.42 -25.98
CA ASP A 258 -7.94 -11.07 -26.04
C ASP A 258 -8.83 -10.79 -24.82
N SER A 259 -8.25 -10.12 -23.83
CA SER A 259 -8.95 -9.72 -22.61
C SER A 259 -10.06 -8.68 -22.81
N SER A 260 -10.13 -8.04 -23.98
CA SER A 260 -11.16 -7.03 -24.29
C SER A 260 -12.49 -7.66 -24.69
N LYS A 261 -12.51 -8.96 -25.00
CA LYS A 261 -13.69 -9.68 -25.46
C LYS A 261 -14.24 -10.59 -24.35
N PRO A 262 -15.57 -10.72 -24.25
CA PRO A 262 -16.16 -11.75 -23.39
C PRO A 262 -15.86 -13.13 -23.96
N GLY A 263 -15.59 -14.10 -23.09
CA GLY A 263 -15.27 -15.47 -23.50
C GLY A 263 -15.19 -16.43 -22.32
N LEU A 264 -14.81 -17.67 -22.61
CA LEU A 264 -14.62 -18.73 -21.60
C LEU A 264 -13.30 -18.59 -20.82
N PHE A 265 -12.36 -17.81 -21.35
CA PHE A 265 -11.04 -17.62 -20.78
C PHE A 265 -10.94 -16.25 -20.11
N VAL A 266 -10.11 -16.19 -19.07
CA VAL A 266 -9.76 -14.98 -18.31
C VAL A 266 -8.24 -14.94 -18.09
N SER A 267 -7.70 -13.76 -17.83
CA SER A 267 -6.34 -13.63 -17.32
C SER A 267 -6.36 -13.52 -15.80
N HIS A 268 -5.61 -14.35 -15.09
CA HIS A 268 -5.45 -14.24 -13.65
C HIS A 268 -4.02 -14.59 -13.24
N GLN A 269 -3.36 -13.71 -12.48
CA GLN A 269 -1.98 -13.88 -12.04
C GLN A 269 -1.02 -14.21 -13.21
N ASN A 270 -1.15 -13.48 -14.32
CA ASN A 270 -0.38 -13.67 -15.56
C ASN A 270 -0.56 -15.05 -16.24
N ASN A 271 -1.62 -15.79 -15.91
CA ASN A 271 -1.99 -17.04 -16.59
C ASN A 271 -3.26 -16.82 -17.43
N ILE A 272 -3.36 -17.52 -18.57
CA ILE A 272 -4.62 -17.69 -19.29
C ILE A 272 -5.37 -18.85 -18.62
N CYS A 273 -6.53 -18.56 -18.04
CA CYS A 273 -7.28 -19.50 -17.23
C CYS A 273 -8.68 -19.72 -17.81
N ALA A 274 -9.21 -20.93 -17.61
CA ALA A 274 -10.63 -21.21 -17.74
C ALA A 274 -11.24 -21.44 -16.36
N ASN A 275 -12.56 -21.29 -16.25
CA ASN A 275 -13.25 -21.63 -15.01
C ASN A 275 -13.18 -23.15 -14.78
N PHE A 276 -12.58 -23.56 -13.66
CA PHE A 276 -12.46 -24.97 -13.29
C PHE A 276 -13.80 -25.72 -13.26
N CYS A 277 -14.89 -25.05 -12.90
CA CYS A 277 -16.22 -25.66 -12.89
C CYS A 277 -16.69 -26.03 -14.31
N ASP A 278 -16.41 -25.19 -15.30
CA ASP A 278 -16.79 -25.46 -16.69
C ASP A 278 -15.97 -26.63 -17.24
N PHE A 279 -14.71 -26.78 -16.81
CA PHE A 279 -13.88 -27.93 -17.16
C PHE A 279 -14.35 -29.22 -16.48
N ILE A 280 -14.52 -29.22 -15.15
CA ILE A 280 -14.82 -30.44 -14.38
C ILE A 280 -16.16 -31.04 -14.80
N MET A 281 -17.16 -30.19 -15.13
CA MET A 281 -18.46 -30.65 -15.65
C MET A 281 -18.37 -31.42 -16.97
N GLN A 282 -17.31 -31.23 -17.76
CA GLN A 282 -17.12 -31.95 -19.02
C GLN A 282 -16.37 -33.28 -18.84
N VAL A 283 -15.64 -33.45 -17.72
CA VAL A 283 -14.70 -34.57 -17.55
C VAL A 283 -15.03 -35.53 -16.40
N THR A 284 -16.01 -35.20 -15.54
CA THR A 284 -16.40 -36.09 -14.44
C THR A 284 -17.92 -36.21 -14.27
N THR A 285 -18.34 -37.33 -13.68
CA THR A 285 -19.71 -37.61 -13.25
C THR A 285 -19.95 -37.31 -11.77
N ILE A 286 -18.94 -36.78 -11.06
CA ILE A 286 -19.04 -36.42 -9.64
C ILE A 286 -20.10 -35.33 -9.48
N ASP A 287 -21.04 -35.57 -8.56
CA ASP A 287 -22.05 -34.60 -8.19
C ASP A 287 -21.41 -33.44 -7.42
N LEU A 288 -21.29 -32.29 -8.09
CA LEU A 288 -20.77 -31.05 -7.53
C LEU A 288 -21.89 -30.01 -7.36
N SER A 289 -23.15 -30.44 -7.17
CA SER A 289 -24.33 -29.57 -7.10
C SER A 289 -24.16 -28.36 -6.18
N ASP A 290 -23.52 -28.52 -5.02
CA ASP A 290 -23.26 -27.42 -4.09
C ASP A 290 -22.29 -26.37 -4.66
N PHE A 291 -21.21 -26.82 -5.29
CA PHE A 291 -20.22 -25.94 -5.95
C PHE A 291 -20.83 -25.26 -7.19
N ILE A 292 -21.64 -26.01 -7.94
CA ILE A 292 -22.36 -25.52 -9.13
C ILE A 292 -23.37 -24.44 -8.72
N HIS A 293 -24.11 -24.61 -7.62
CA HIS A 293 -25.08 -23.60 -7.16
C HIS A 293 -24.39 -22.29 -6.72
N ILE A 294 -23.22 -22.37 -6.07
CA ILE A 294 -22.44 -21.19 -5.66
C ILE A 294 -21.88 -20.45 -6.89
N ARG A 295 -21.37 -21.19 -7.89
CA ARG A 295 -20.72 -20.63 -9.08
C ARG A 295 -21.65 -20.31 -10.25
N SER A 296 -22.88 -20.82 -10.23
CA SER A 296 -23.93 -20.44 -11.19
C SER A 296 -24.60 -19.10 -10.84
N SER A 297 -24.21 -18.49 -9.72
CA SER A 297 -24.58 -17.12 -9.35
C SER A 297 -24.17 -16.12 -10.45
N ALA A 298 -25.00 -15.09 -10.66
CA ALA A 298 -24.79 -14.08 -11.71
C ALA A 298 -23.39 -13.42 -11.64
N SER A 299 -22.80 -13.34 -10.45
CA SER A 299 -21.49 -12.76 -10.16
C SER A 299 -20.34 -13.52 -10.81
N CYS A 300 -20.43 -14.86 -10.93
CA CYS A 300 -19.37 -15.69 -11.52
C CYS A 300 -19.48 -15.80 -13.04
N LYS A 301 -20.69 -15.67 -13.60
CA LYS A 301 -20.93 -15.67 -15.06
C LYS A 301 -20.43 -14.40 -15.77
N GLN A 302 -20.07 -13.37 -15.00
CA GLN A 302 -19.56 -12.09 -15.51
C GLN A 302 -18.04 -11.97 -15.45
N LEU A 303 -17.30 -13.04 -15.10
CA LEU A 303 -15.84 -13.00 -15.08
C LEU A 303 -15.32 -12.97 -16.53
N HIS A 304 -14.97 -11.79 -17.00
CA HIS A 304 -14.35 -11.57 -18.31
C HIS A 304 -13.09 -10.71 -18.14
N GLY A 305 -12.16 -10.86 -19.08
CA GLY A 305 -10.93 -10.05 -19.11
C GLY A 305 -9.92 -10.44 -18.03
N VAL A 306 -9.40 -9.44 -17.31
CA VAL A 306 -8.30 -9.59 -16.34
C VAL A 306 -8.85 -9.59 -14.91
N LEU A 307 -8.71 -10.71 -14.22
CA LEU A 307 -9.06 -10.83 -12.81
C LEU A 307 -7.95 -10.23 -11.93
N PRO A 308 -8.30 -9.49 -10.85
CA PRO A 308 -7.33 -8.99 -9.89
C PRO A 308 -6.44 -10.11 -9.36
N HIS A 309 -5.15 -9.83 -9.14
CA HIS A 309 -4.19 -10.83 -8.64
C HIS A 309 -4.37 -11.19 -7.15
N ASN A 310 -5.21 -10.42 -6.45
CA ASN A 310 -5.45 -10.45 -5.02
C ASN A 310 -6.94 -10.32 -4.69
N ASN A 311 -7.36 -11.02 -3.64
CA ASN A 311 -8.73 -11.04 -3.16
C ASN A 311 -8.96 -9.90 -2.18
N LYS A 312 -9.49 -8.77 -2.68
CA LYS A 312 -9.71 -7.55 -1.88
C LYS A 312 -10.50 -7.80 -0.58
N TRP A 313 -11.48 -8.70 -0.60
CA TRP A 313 -12.27 -9.05 0.59
C TRP A 313 -11.50 -9.86 1.66
N ILE A 314 -10.34 -10.44 1.33
CA ILE A 314 -9.46 -11.08 2.32
C ILE A 314 -8.56 -10.03 2.97
N THR A 315 -8.08 -9.07 2.18
CA THR A 315 -7.16 -8.03 2.65
C THR A 315 -7.84 -6.93 3.44
N ASP A 316 -9.10 -6.60 3.12
CA ASP A 316 -9.83 -5.51 3.77
C ASP A 316 -10.41 -5.91 5.15
N GLY A 317 -10.28 -7.20 5.53
CA GLY A 317 -10.92 -7.74 6.73
C GLY A 317 -12.45 -7.84 6.58
N PHE A 318 -13.08 -8.65 7.44
CA PHE A 318 -14.53 -8.77 7.47
C PHE A 318 -15.09 -7.82 8.53
N GLU A 319 -15.76 -6.75 8.10
CA GLU A 319 -16.48 -5.88 9.04
C GLU A 319 -17.85 -6.49 9.33
N LEU A 320 -18.01 -7.08 10.52
CA LEU A 320 -19.28 -7.63 10.96
C LEU A 320 -20.23 -6.49 11.33
N ASN A 321 -21.23 -6.23 10.51
CA ASN A 321 -22.27 -5.25 10.83
C ASN A 321 -23.21 -5.80 11.91
N MET A 322 -22.86 -5.53 13.17
CA MET A 322 -23.62 -5.95 14.35
C MET A 322 -24.99 -5.27 14.47
N ASP A 323 -25.23 -4.16 13.76
CA ASP A 323 -26.54 -3.49 13.76
C ASP A 323 -27.56 -4.18 12.83
N ALA A 324 -27.07 -4.97 11.86
CA ALA A 324 -27.90 -5.68 10.89
C ALA A 324 -28.22 -7.13 11.29
N ILE A 325 -27.53 -7.68 12.28
CA ILE A 325 -27.70 -9.07 12.73
C ILE A 325 -28.75 -9.17 13.85
N ASN A 326 -29.64 -10.16 13.79
CA ASN A 326 -30.53 -10.51 14.91
C ASN A 326 -29.95 -11.65 15.76
N SER A 327 -30.56 -11.93 16.92
CA SER A 327 -30.04 -12.94 17.84
C SER A 327 -30.06 -14.37 17.33
N LYS A 328 -30.99 -14.72 16.44
CA LYS A 328 -30.99 -16.04 15.78
C LYS A 328 -29.79 -16.17 14.84
N GLN A 329 -29.53 -15.13 14.04
CA GLN A 329 -28.36 -15.09 13.16
C GLN A 329 -27.04 -15.07 13.95
N LEU A 330 -26.98 -14.36 15.08
CA LEU A 330 -25.83 -14.36 15.97
C LEU A 330 -25.57 -15.75 16.58
N ALA A 331 -26.64 -16.45 17.01
CA ALA A 331 -26.53 -17.83 17.50
C ALA A 331 -26.00 -18.77 16.40
N SER A 332 -26.56 -18.72 15.19
CA SER A 332 -26.07 -19.51 14.05
C SER A 332 -24.62 -19.17 13.68
N LEU A 333 -24.22 -17.90 13.77
CA LEU A 333 -22.84 -17.49 13.57
C LEU A 333 -21.94 -18.10 14.64
N PHE A 334 -22.33 -18.07 15.92
CA PHE A 334 -21.55 -18.64 17.00
C PHE A 334 -21.41 -20.16 16.90
N GLU A 335 -22.40 -20.89 16.38
CA GLU A 335 -22.27 -22.33 16.09
C GLU A 335 -21.18 -22.65 15.05
N LEU A 336 -20.99 -21.76 14.08
CA LEU A 336 -20.00 -21.94 13.00
C LEU A 336 -18.59 -21.46 13.37
N LEU A 337 -18.47 -20.61 14.39
CA LEU A 337 -17.21 -19.99 14.78
C LEU A 337 -16.51 -20.77 15.90
N THR A 338 -15.17 -20.70 15.89
CA THR A 338 -14.35 -21.20 17.01
C THR A 338 -14.60 -20.38 18.28
N LYS A 339 -14.29 -20.97 19.44
CA LYS A 339 -14.42 -20.28 20.74
C LYS A 339 -13.61 -18.99 20.84
N ASP A 340 -12.45 -18.92 20.17
CA ASP A 340 -11.61 -17.72 20.14
C ASP A 340 -12.22 -16.62 19.28
N SER A 341 -12.78 -16.97 18.11
CA SER A 341 -13.50 -16.02 17.27
C SER A 341 -14.77 -15.49 17.95
N GLN A 342 -15.51 -16.34 18.66
CA GLN A 342 -16.64 -15.93 19.50
C GLN A 342 -16.21 -14.92 20.56
N ARG A 343 -15.13 -15.20 21.30
CA ARG A 343 -14.57 -14.29 22.31
C ARG A 343 -14.13 -12.96 21.72
N SER A 344 -13.50 -12.97 20.55
CA SER A 344 -13.08 -11.76 19.85
C SER A 344 -14.28 -10.88 19.50
N ILE A 345 -15.36 -11.46 18.95
CA ILE A 345 -16.59 -10.73 18.64
C ILE A 345 -17.22 -10.15 19.93
N ILE A 346 -17.25 -10.93 21.00
CA ILE A 346 -17.78 -10.47 22.30
C ILE A 346 -16.97 -9.32 22.88
N LYS A 347 -15.63 -9.42 22.85
CA LYS A 347 -14.71 -8.38 23.33
C LYS A 347 -14.86 -7.08 22.54
N ASN A 348 -15.06 -7.18 21.22
CA ASN A 348 -15.08 -6.01 20.33
C ASN A 348 -16.46 -5.33 20.24
N HIS A 349 -17.55 -6.03 20.55
CA HIS A 349 -18.92 -5.50 20.41
C HIS A 349 -19.83 -5.75 21.63
N PRO A 350 -19.37 -5.51 22.87
CA PRO A 350 -20.11 -5.89 24.08
C PRO A 350 -21.45 -5.13 24.21
N LYS A 351 -21.49 -3.84 23.84
CA LYS A 351 -22.71 -3.01 23.92
C LYS A 351 -23.77 -3.45 22.90
N GLN A 352 -23.37 -3.73 21.67
CA GLN A 352 -24.26 -4.22 20.62
C GLN A 352 -24.82 -5.59 20.98
N ILE A 353 -23.97 -6.49 21.50
CA ILE A 353 -24.40 -7.81 21.97
C ILE A 353 -25.38 -7.67 23.12
N ALA A 354 -25.09 -6.84 24.14
CA ALA A 354 -26.03 -6.58 25.24
C ALA A 354 -27.38 -6.05 24.72
N ALA A 355 -27.37 -5.12 23.77
CA ALA A 355 -28.59 -4.58 23.17
C ALA A 355 -29.37 -5.62 22.36
N LEU A 356 -28.68 -6.49 21.61
CA LEU A 356 -29.28 -7.60 20.88
C LEU A 356 -29.92 -8.59 21.85
N PHE A 357 -29.21 -8.96 22.92
CA PHE A 357 -29.75 -9.82 23.98
C PHE A 357 -30.99 -9.23 24.64
N ALA A 358 -30.97 -7.93 24.99
CA ALA A 358 -32.12 -7.25 25.58
C ALA A 358 -33.35 -7.23 24.67
N LYS A 359 -33.15 -7.21 23.34
CA LYS A 359 -34.21 -7.24 22.31
C LYS A 359 -34.59 -8.65 21.84
N SER A 360 -33.88 -9.68 22.30
CA SER A 360 -34.05 -11.06 21.84
C SER A 360 -35.30 -11.72 22.39
N THR A 361 -35.86 -12.67 21.63
CA THR A 361 -36.88 -13.57 22.17
C THR A 361 -36.28 -14.53 23.21
N PRO A 362 -37.08 -15.09 24.13
CA PRO A 362 -36.60 -16.06 25.11
C PRO A 362 -35.86 -17.26 24.48
N GLU A 363 -36.32 -17.74 23.32
CA GLU A 363 -35.69 -18.84 22.59
C GLU A 363 -34.30 -18.45 22.06
N GLY A 364 -34.16 -17.22 21.55
CA GLY A 364 -32.86 -16.70 21.10
C GLY A 364 -31.87 -16.52 22.25
N GLN A 365 -32.34 -16.02 23.41
CA GLN A 365 -31.51 -15.91 24.61
C GLN A 365 -31.08 -17.29 25.13
N GLN A 366 -32.00 -18.26 25.13
CA GLN A 366 -31.72 -19.63 25.56
C GLN A 366 -30.69 -20.31 24.64
N ALA A 367 -30.80 -20.15 23.32
CA ALA A 367 -29.84 -20.71 22.38
C ALA A 367 -28.41 -20.17 22.61
N ILE A 368 -28.26 -18.86 22.81
CA ILE A 368 -26.93 -18.28 23.06
C ILE A 368 -26.41 -18.70 24.45
N ASN A 369 -27.25 -18.72 25.49
CA ASN A 369 -26.87 -19.17 26.83
C ASN A 369 -26.49 -20.65 26.88
N GLN A 370 -27.09 -21.51 26.05
CA GLN A 370 -26.69 -22.92 25.92
C GLN A 370 -25.31 -23.07 25.28
N LEU A 371 -25.01 -22.25 24.26
CA LEU A 371 -23.71 -22.27 23.58
C LEU A 371 -22.60 -21.65 24.43
N TYR A 372 -22.94 -20.71 25.31
CA TYR A 372 -22.00 -19.97 26.14
C TYR A 372 -22.62 -19.61 27.51
N PRO A 373 -22.53 -20.53 28.49
CA PRO A 373 -22.95 -20.24 29.86
C PRO A 373 -22.20 -19.00 30.37
N ASP A 374 -22.89 -18.16 31.13
CA ASP A 374 -22.36 -16.93 31.73
C ASP A 374 -21.97 -15.80 30.75
N ILE A 375 -22.30 -15.94 29.46
CA ILE A 375 -22.02 -14.89 28.46
C ILE A 375 -22.57 -13.52 28.85
N MET A 376 -23.75 -13.47 29.47
CA MET A 376 -24.35 -12.20 29.89
C MET A 376 -23.63 -11.56 31.06
N HIS A 377 -23.10 -12.37 31.98
CA HIS A 377 -22.27 -11.85 33.07
C HIS A 377 -20.96 -11.28 32.51
N TYR A 378 -20.32 -12.02 31.61
CA TYR A 378 -19.10 -11.56 30.93
C TYR A 378 -19.32 -10.31 30.05
N VAL A 379 -20.42 -10.26 29.29
CA VAL A 379 -20.80 -9.08 28.50
C VAL A 379 -21.08 -7.88 29.41
N GLN A 380 -21.79 -8.07 30.52
CA GLN A 380 -22.05 -6.99 31.47
C GLN A 380 -20.77 -6.45 32.12
N LEU A 381 -19.82 -7.33 32.44
CA LEU A 381 -18.49 -6.95 32.90
C LEU A 381 -17.76 -6.12 31.84
N LEU A 382 -17.77 -6.55 30.56
CA LEU A 382 -17.12 -5.82 29.46
C LEU A 382 -17.76 -4.45 29.17
N VAL A 383 -19.09 -4.34 29.25
CA VAL A 383 -19.79 -3.04 29.14
C VAL A 383 -19.36 -2.12 30.27
N SER A 384 -19.38 -2.63 31.50
CA SER A 384 -18.98 -1.85 32.69
C SER A 384 -17.50 -1.46 32.62
N LEU A 385 -16.64 -2.34 32.11
CA LEU A 385 -15.21 -2.09 31.90
C LEU A 385 -14.99 -0.99 30.87
N SER A 386 -15.69 -1.01 29.74
CA SER A 386 -15.57 0.01 28.71
C SER A 386 -15.93 1.40 29.25
N ASP A 387 -17.05 1.52 29.96
CA ASP A 387 -17.47 2.79 30.56
C ASP A 387 -16.53 3.22 31.69
N PHE A 388 -16.06 2.28 32.52
CA PHE A 388 -15.12 2.53 33.60
C PHE A 388 -13.76 3.05 33.09
N LEU A 389 -13.17 2.38 32.09
CA LEU A 389 -11.91 2.80 31.47
C LEU A 389 -12.06 4.15 30.79
N HIS A 390 -13.19 4.41 30.12
CA HIS A 390 -13.48 5.72 29.54
C HIS A 390 -13.54 6.82 30.62
N CYS A 391 -14.23 6.56 31.73
CA CYS A 391 -14.32 7.53 32.82
C CYS A 391 -12.94 7.83 33.42
N VAL A 392 -12.12 6.80 33.63
CA VAL A 392 -10.75 6.94 34.15
C VAL A 392 -9.85 7.72 33.18
N ALA A 393 -9.90 7.38 31.88
CA ALA A 393 -9.10 8.04 30.86
C ALA A 393 -9.44 9.53 30.65
N ASN A 394 -10.70 9.90 30.91
CA ASN A 394 -11.20 11.26 30.80
C ASN A 394 -11.35 11.97 32.15
N GLY A 395 -10.71 11.47 33.22
CA GLY A 395 -10.70 12.12 34.55
C GLY A 395 -12.08 12.30 35.21
N GLN A 396 -13.08 11.52 34.81
CA GLN A 396 -14.44 11.54 35.35
C GLN A 396 -14.51 10.71 36.64
N ARG A 397 -13.76 11.13 37.66
CA ARG A 397 -13.53 10.36 38.89
C ARG A 397 -14.83 9.93 39.58
N ASN A 398 -15.79 10.84 39.72
CA ASN A 398 -17.05 10.56 40.42
C ASN A 398 -17.88 9.49 39.68
N GLN A 399 -17.84 9.49 38.35
CA GLN A 399 -18.53 8.49 37.53
C GLN A 399 -17.80 7.14 37.60
N ALA A 400 -16.47 7.14 37.49
CA ALA A 400 -15.65 5.94 37.66
C ALA A 400 -15.88 5.27 39.03
N GLU A 401 -15.89 6.06 40.11
CA GLU A 401 -16.16 5.56 41.46
C GLU A 401 -17.59 5.04 41.61
N SER A 402 -18.59 5.73 41.02
CA SER A 402 -19.96 5.24 41.01
C SER A 402 -20.09 3.88 40.30
N ILE A 403 -19.35 3.65 39.21
CA ILE A 403 -19.33 2.35 38.52
C ILE A 403 -18.75 1.27 39.44
N LEU A 404 -17.65 1.55 40.15
CA LEU A 404 -17.07 0.63 41.12
C LEU A 404 -18.04 0.29 42.26
N GLN A 405 -18.72 1.29 42.83
CA GLN A 405 -19.68 1.09 43.92
C GLN A 405 -20.91 0.26 43.51
N GLN A 406 -21.29 0.30 42.23
CA GLN A 406 -22.43 -0.45 41.69
C GLN A 406 -22.04 -1.84 41.19
N SER A 407 -20.75 -2.10 40.95
CA SER A 407 -20.26 -3.38 40.45
C SER A 407 -20.26 -4.45 41.55
N LYS A 408 -20.72 -5.65 41.23
CA LYS A 408 -20.61 -6.82 42.12
C LYS A 408 -19.24 -7.48 42.03
N ASP A 409 -18.51 -7.24 40.94
CA ASP A 409 -17.26 -7.89 40.57
C ASP A 409 -16.14 -6.84 40.49
N ILE A 410 -16.01 -6.06 41.58
CA ILE A 410 -15.08 -4.92 41.66
C ILE A 410 -13.64 -5.35 41.38
N GLN A 411 -13.20 -6.49 41.93
CA GLN A 411 -11.83 -6.95 41.75
C GLN A 411 -11.55 -7.33 40.29
N ASP A 412 -12.50 -8.01 39.64
CA ASP A 412 -12.39 -8.36 38.21
C ASP A 412 -12.33 -7.09 37.36
N LEU A 413 -13.19 -6.10 37.63
CA LEU A 413 -13.20 -4.82 36.93
C LEU A 413 -11.88 -4.04 37.10
N LEU A 414 -11.25 -4.11 38.28
CA LEU A 414 -9.96 -3.46 38.55
C LEU A 414 -8.78 -4.16 37.85
N THR A 415 -8.85 -5.47 37.66
CA THR A 415 -7.79 -6.26 37.00
C THR A 415 -8.00 -6.52 35.51
N ALA A 416 -9.19 -6.23 34.99
CA ALA A 416 -9.50 -6.48 33.59
C ALA A 416 -8.83 -5.44 32.69
N GLU A 417 -8.15 -5.95 31.66
CA GLU A 417 -7.57 -5.14 30.59
C GLU A 417 -8.64 -4.85 29.54
N GLY A 418 -8.69 -3.60 29.07
CA GLY A 418 -9.59 -3.20 28.00
C GLY A 418 -8.97 -2.16 27.10
N THR A 419 -9.59 -1.98 25.92
CA THR A 419 -9.15 -1.02 24.92
C THR A 419 -9.93 0.28 25.04
N PHE A 420 -9.24 1.41 25.12
CA PHE A 420 -9.87 2.73 25.22
C PHE A 420 -8.98 3.83 24.67
N THR A 421 -9.59 4.93 24.25
CA THR A 421 -8.91 6.14 23.80
C THR A 421 -9.02 7.21 24.86
N ASP A 422 -7.90 7.82 25.25
CA ASP A 422 -7.91 8.95 26.17
C ASP A 422 -8.19 10.28 25.46
N SER A 423 -8.30 11.37 26.24
CA SER A 423 -8.65 12.68 25.68
C SER A 423 -7.61 13.29 24.73
N SER A 424 -6.38 12.76 24.72
CA SER A 424 -5.31 13.17 23.79
C SER A 424 -5.28 12.31 22.53
N GLY A 425 -6.25 11.40 22.35
CA GLY A 425 -6.34 10.54 21.17
C GLY A 425 -5.40 9.33 21.20
N ARG A 426 -4.85 8.97 22.36
CA ARG A 426 -3.99 7.79 22.53
C ARG A 426 -4.85 6.56 22.81
N LEU A 427 -4.65 5.51 22.03
CA LEU A 427 -5.30 4.21 22.19
C LEU A 427 -4.46 3.31 23.10
N PHE A 428 -5.03 2.89 24.22
CA PHE A 428 -4.42 1.98 25.19
C PHE A 428 -5.14 0.62 25.18
N GLU A 429 -4.39 -0.44 25.52
CA GLU A 429 -4.94 -1.74 25.93
C GLU A 429 -4.29 -2.11 27.27
N CYS A 430 -4.96 -1.79 28.38
CA CYS A 430 -4.45 -1.99 29.74
C CYS A 430 -5.57 -1.88 30.78
N THR A 431 -5.22 -2.09 32.05
CA THR A 431 -6.13 -1.83 33.19
C THR A 431 -6.27 -0.33 33.48
N ALA A 432 -7.36 0.03 34.17
CA ALA A 432 -7.57 1.40 34.66
C ALA A 432 -6.41 1.90 35.53
N TYR A 433 -5.83 1.01 36.34
CA TYR A 433 -4.76 1.34 37.26
C TYR A 433 -3.43 1.57 36.56
N GLU A 434 -3.08 0.73 35.56
CA GLU A 434 -1.87 0.93 34.75
C GLU A 434 -1.91 2.27 34.03
N TYR A 435 -3.06 2.66 33.47
CA TYR A 435 -3.24 3.98 32.87
C TYR A 435 -3.11 5.09 33.90
N ALA A 436 -3.78 5.01 35.05
CA ALA A 436 -3.68 6.03 36.09
C ALA A 436 -2.24 6.19 36.62
N TYR A 437 -1.51 5.08 36.77
CA TYR A 437 -0.09 5.06 37.12
C TYR A 437 0.75 5.72 36.01
N TRP A 438 0.53 5.33 34.76
CA TRP A 438 1.22 5.89 33.61
C TRP A 438 0.98 7.40 33.48
N ALA A 439 -0.28 7.84 33.58
CA ALA A 439 -0.70 9.23 33.48
C ALA A 439 -0.27 10.09 34.68
N LYS A 440 0.36 9.49 35.71
CA LYS A 440 0.73 10.15 36.97
C LYS A 440 -0.48 10.76 37.71
N ASP A 441 -1.67 10.17 37.55
CA ASP A 441 -2.91 10.62 38.18
C ASP A 441 -3.01 10.12 39.63
N THR A 442 -2.54 10.94 40.56
CA THR A 442 -2.51 10.57 41.98
C THR A 442 -3.90 10.39 42.59
N TYR A 443 -4.91 11.13 42.13
CA TYR A 443 -6.24 11.07 42.73
C TYR A 443 -7.01 9.84 42.28
N THR A 444 -7.05 9.57 40.98
CA THR A 444 -7.70 8.36 40.46
C THR A 444 -6.99 7.13 40.98
N ARG A 445 -5.66 7.12 41.01
CA ARG A 445 -4.89 6.02 41.57
C ARG A 445 -5.24 5.72 43.04
N ARG A 446 -5.30 6.74 43.90
CA ARG A 446 -5.71 6.58 45.31
C ARG A 446 -7.15 6.11 45.46
N MET A 447 -8.05 6.59 44.61
CA MET A 447 -9.44 6.12 44.57
C MET A 447 -9.46 4.62 44.26
N LEU A 448 -8.78 4.18 43.20
CA LEU A 448 -8.68 2.77 42.82
C LEU A 448 -8.08 1.91 43.95
N GLU A 449 -6.99 2.38 44.57
CA GLU A 449 -6.32 1.73 45.70
C GLU A 449 -7.26 1.45 46.88
N GLY A 450 -8.26 2.32 47.10
CA GLY A 450 -9.26 2.16 48.15
C GLY A 450 -10.18 0.95 47.99
N TYR A 451 -10.30 0.41 46.76
CA TYR A 451 -11.16 -0.73 46.44
C TYR A 451 -10.39 -2.04 46.23
N MET A 452 -9.06 -2.04 46.32
CA MET A 452 -8.24 -3.23 46.02
C MET A 452 -8.11 -4.19 47.20
N GLY A 453 -8.40 -5.48 46.96
CA GLY A 453 -8.00 -6.58 47.81
C GLY A 453 -6.53 -6.99 47.59
N ASP A 454 -6.01 -7.87 48.45
CA ASP A 454 -4.60 -8.30 48.42
C ASP A 454 -4.20 -8.98 47.10
N GLU A 455 -5.09 -9.79 46.52
CA GLU A 455 -4.84 -10.45 45.24
C GLU A 455 -4.77 -9.45 44.08
N THR A 456 -5.70 -8.49 44.04
CA THR A 456 -5.70 -7.40 43.06
C THR A 456 -4.44 -6.53 43.19
N LYS A 457 -4.00 -6.22 44.43
CA LYS A 457 -2.73 -5.51 44.65
C LYS A 457 -1.54 -6.28 44.10
N ALA A 458 -1.46 -7.59 44.37
CA ALA A 458 -0.36 -8.42 43.89
C ALA A 458 -0.33 -8.50 42.35
N THR A 459 -1.49 -8.65 41.72
CA THR A 459 -1.65 -8.65 40.25
C THR A 459 -1.21 -7.31 39.65
N LEU A 460 -1.72 -6.19 40.15
CA LEU A 460 -1.36 -4.87 39.63
C LEU A 460 0.11 -4.51 39.92
N LEU A 461 0.67 -4.93 41.05
CA LEU A 461 2.11 -4.78 41.33
C LEU A 461 2.97 -5.49 40.30
N LYS A 462 2.59 -6.71 39.89
CA LYS A 462 3.28 -7.46 38.84
C LYS A 462 3.25 -6.70 37.53
N ASN A 463 2.11 -6.13 37.16
CA ASN A 463 1.95 -5.35 35.93
C ASN A 463 2.81 -4.06 35.96
N ILE A 464 2.76 -3.29 37.05
CA ILE A 464 3.61 -2.10 37.22
C ILE A 464 5.11 -2.47 37.17
N ASN A 465 5.52 -3.56 37.82
CA ASN A 465 6.91 -4.01 37.75
C ASN A 465 7.30 -4.41 36.31
N ALA A 466 6.38 -4.95 35.51
CA ALA A 466 6.63 -5.24 34.09
C ALA A 466 6.81 -3.96 33.27
N MET A 467 5.98 -2.94 33.47
CA MET A 467 6.11 -1.61 32.84
C MET A 467 7.45 -0.95 33.19
N GLU A 468 7.92 -1.10 34.43
CA GLU A 468 9.15 -0.47 34.90
C GLU A 468 10.43 -1.27 34.68
N ARG A 469 10.32 -2.54 34.25
CA ARG A 469 11.48 -3.38 33.95
C ARG A 469 12.34 -2.70 32.88
N ILE A 470 13.65 -2.69 33.10
CA ILE A 470 14.62 -2.19 32.12
C ILE A 470 14.80 -3.24 31.03
N ASP A 471 14.59 -2.85 29.79
CA ASP A 471 14.92 -3.63 28.61
C ASP A 471 16.45 -3.67 28.46
N THR A 472 17.02 -4.88 28.41
CA THR A 472 18.47 -5.09 28.41
C THR A 472 19.15 -4.63 27.12
N GLY A 473 18.42 -4.55 26.00
CA GLY A 473 18.96 -4.08 24.72
C GLY A 473 19.00 -2.56 24.62
N THR A 474 17.96 -1.88 25.13
CA THR A 474 17.82 -0.42 24.99
C THR A 474 18.26 0.37 26.23
N GLY A 475 18.38 -0.27 27.39
CA GLY A 475 18.64 0.39 28.68
C GLY A 475 17.48 1.27 29.17
N LYS A 476 16.31 1.22 28.53
CA LYS A 476 15.12 1.99 28.89
C LYS A 476 14.08 1.10 29.56
N LYS A 477 13.18 1.68 30.36
CA LYS A 477 12.02 0.95 30.90
C LYS A 477 11.14 0.48 29.73
N ILE A 478 10.59 -0.74 29.81
CA ILE A 478 9.73 -1.33 28.76
C ILE A 478 8.51 -0.46 28.47
N GLY A 479 7.90 0.06 29.53
CA GLY A 479 6.76 0.96 29.46
C GLY A 479 5.43 0.31 29.11
N LEU A 480 4.37 1.12 29.25
CA LEU A 480 3.03 0.81 28.78
C LEU A 480 2.93 1.13 27.28
N PRO A 481 2.48 0.17 26.44
CA PRO A 481 2.28 0.42 25.02
C PRO A 481 1.00 1.23 24.76
N TYR A 482 1.07 2.13 23.80
CA TYR A 482 -0.09 2.86 23.28
C TYR A 482 0.12 3.28 21.83
N GLN A 483 -0.97 3.45 21.09
CA GLN A 483 -0.96 3.95 19.73
C GLN A 483 -1.39 5.41 19.69
N GLN A 484 -0.64 6.25 18.99
CA GLN A 484 -0.98 7.66 18.75
C GLN A 484 -0.59 7.99 17.31
N GLU A 485 -1.47 8.62 16.54
CA GLU A 485 -1.20 8.97 15.13
C GLU A 485 -0.72 7.77 14.27
N CYS A 486 -1.31 6.58 14.50
CA CYS A 486 -0.91 5.32 13.85
C CYS A 486 0.51 4.80 14.18
N HIS A 487 1.22 5.44 15.10
CA HIS A 487 2.52 5.00 15.59
C HIS A 487 2.40 4.31 16.95
N MET A 488 3.17 3.24 17.15
CA MET A 488 3.28 2.56 18.43
C MET A 488 4.32 3.26 19.30
N HIS A 489 3.90 3.67 20.49
CA HIS A 489 4.74 4.29 21.51
C HIS A 489 4.81 3.40 22.75
N ARG A 490 5.85 3.61 23.56
CA ARG A 490 6.03 2.96 24.86
C ARG A 490 6.70 3.89 25.86
N SER A 491 6.14 4.03 27.05
CA SER A 491 6.77 4.73 28.18
C SER A 491 6.25 4.21 29.51
N ALA A 492 7.10 4.20 30.55
CA ALA A 492 6.70 3.72 31.88
C ALA A 492 5.73 4.68 32.59
N ASN A 493 5.87 5.97 32.30
CA ASN A 493 4.97 7.02 32.74
C ASN A 493 4.99 8.16 31.71
N PHE A 494 3.99 9.03 31.81
CA PHE A 494 3.91 10.25 31.04
C PHE A 494 5.03 11.20 31.44
N SER A 495 5.77 11.73 30.46
CA SER A 495 6.86 12.66 30.71
C SER A 495 6.37 14.09 30.51
N PHE A 496 6.47 14.91 31.56
CA PHE A 496 6.21 16.35 31.47
C PHE A 496 7.43 17.14 30.93
N LYS A 497 8.55 16.47 30.64
CA LYS A 497 9.76 17.13 30.12
C LYS A 497 9.53 17.90 28.81
N PRO A 498 8.81 17.38 27.81
CA PRO A 498 8.56 18.12 26.56
C PRO A 498 7.89 19.48 26.80
N ILE A 499 6.80 19.51 27.58
CA ILE A 499 6.12 20.76 27.92
C ILE A 499 6.96 21.70 28.80
N ILE A 500 7.70 21.16 29.79
CA ILE A 500 8.61 21.94 30.63
C ILE A 500 9.68 22.62 29.76
N ASN A 501 10.25 21.89 28.80
CA ASN A 501 11.24 22.41 27.88
C ASN A 501 10.64 23.46 26.94
N ALA A 502 9.46 23.22 26.37
CA ALA A 502 8.77 24.19 25.52
C ALA A 502 8.45 25.49 26.27
N MET A 503 7.99 25.40 27.52
CA MET A 503 7.74 26.57 28.37
C MET A 503 9.04 27.33 28.68
N GLN A 504 10.14 26.62 28.98
CA GLN A 504 11.45 27.23 29.20
C GLN A 504 11.98 27.91 27.93
N GLU A 505 11.87 27.26 26.76
CA GLU A 505 12.28 27.82 25.48
C GLU A 505 11.49 29.09 25.13
N TYR A 506 10.18 29.12 25.44
CA TYR A 506 9.38 30.34 25.31
C TYR A 506 9.93 31.47 26.19
N ILE A 507 10.24 31.19 27.46
CA ILE A 507 10.80 32.17 28.41
C ILE A 507 12.15 32.69 27.92
N ASP A 508 13.03 31.80 27.45
CA ASP A 508 14.36 32.15 26.95
C ASP A 508 14.26 32.98 25.66
N THR A 509 13.35 32.61 24.76
CA THR A 509 13.03 33.36 23.54
C THR A 509 12.50 34.74 23.87
N TYR A 510 11.64 34.86 24.88
CA TYR A 510 11.13 36.14 25.37
C TYR A 510 12.25 37.04 25.88
N ASP A 511 13.16 36.49 26.69
CA ASP A 511 14.31 37.24 27.21
C ASP A 511 15.28 37.65 26.11
N LEU A 512 15.46 36.81 25.09
CA LEU A 512 16.29 37.16 23.94
C LEU A 512 15.70 38.33 23.14
N VAL A 513 14.38 38.29 22.89
CA VAL A 513 13.64 39.28 22.11
C VAL A 513 13.53 40.63 22.83
N PHE A 514 13.17 40.62 24.12
CA PHE A 514 12.89 41.85 24.88
C PHE A 514 14.02 42.29 25.82
N GLY A 515 15.00 41.43 26.11
CA GLY A 515 16.15 41.71 27.00
C GLY A 515 17.31 42.49 26.35
N LYS A 516 17.06 43.19 25.23
CA LYS A 516 18.00 44.07 24.52
C LYS A 516 19.21 43.41 23.82
N LYS A 517 19.25 42.09 23.64
CA LYS A 517 20.46 41.40 23.15
C LYS A 517 20.61 41.29 21.63
N ILE A 518 19.54 41.34 20.83
CA ILE A 518 19.64 41.21 19.35
C ILE A 518 18.55 42.03 18.65
N ALA A 519 18.90 42.79 17.60
CA ALA A 519 17.93 43.40 16.69
C ALA A 519 17.38 42.34 15.71
N ILE A 520 16.33 41.63 16.12
CA ILE A 520 15.66 40.63 15.27
C ILE A 520 14.65 41.33 14.36
N ARG A 521 14.68 41.05 13.05
CA ARG A 521 13.79 41.69 12.06
C ARG A 521 12.29 41.38 12.28
N GLN A 522 11.95 40.28 12.96
CA GLN A 522 10.55 39.86 13.21
C GLN A 522 10.38 39.11 14.56
N PRO A 523 10.51 39.79 15.70
CA PRO A 523 10.48 39.18 17.03
C PRO A 523 9.16 38.46 17.37
N ALA A 524 8.04 38.96 16.85
CA ALA A 524 6.72 38.39 17.08
C ALA A 524 6.57 36.96 16.52
N ASN A 525 7.28 36.62 15.44
CA ASN A 525 7.17 35.29 14.81
C ASN A 525 7.90 34.21 15.61
N PHE A 526 9.03 34.54 16.24
CA PHE A 526 9.76 33.62 17.11
C PHE A 526 8.97 33.30 18.38
N LEU A 527 8.44 34.34 19.03
CA LEU A 527 7.57 34.19 20.20
C LEU A 527 6.30 33.41 19.87
N LYS A 528 5.72 33.66 18.69
CA LYS A 528 4.57 32.91 18.20
C LYS A 528 4.90 31.43 18.08
N ARG A 529 6.00 31.07 17.42
CA ARG A 529 6.42 29.69 17.24
C ARG A 529 6.66 28.99 18.58
N ALA A 530 7.46 29.58 19.46
CA ALA A 530 7.72 28.98 20.78
C ALA A 530 6.44 28.80 21.61
N LEU A 531 5.48 29.73 21.50
CA LEU A 531 4.18 29.57 22.17
C LEU A 531 3.32 28.47 21.53
N MET A 532 3.39 28.31 20.21
CA MET A 532 2.74 27.19 19.53
C MET A 532 3.31 25.85 20.01
N ASP A 533 4.61 25.75 20.19
CA ASP A 533 5.26 24.55 20.70
C ASP A 533 4.77 24.21 22.13
N VAL A 534 4.59 25.21 23.01
CA VAL A 534 3.93 25.03 24.32
C VAL A 534 2.49 24.50 24.14
N GLY A 535 1.72 25.12 23.26
CA GLY A 535 0.33 24.71 23.00
C GLY A 535 0.23 23.29 22.43
N LEU A 536 1.17 22.89 21.58
CA LEU A 536 1.27 21.53 21.05
C LEU A 536 1.55 20.52 22.17
N GLU A 537 2.51 20.80 23.05
CA GLU A 537 2.82 19.89 24.15
C GLU A 537 1.72 19.85 25.22
N GLN A 538 0.96 20.93 25.42
CA GLN A 538 -0.20 20.94 26.31
C GLN A 538 -1.28 19.95 25.89
N ARG A 539 -1.41 19.70 24.58
CA ARG A 539 -2.39 18.75 24.03
C ARG A 539 -2.10 17.30 24.42
N ASN A 540 -0.82 17.02 24.64
CA ASN A 540 -0.35 15.69 24.96
C ASN A 540 -0.51 15.37 26.45
N ILE A 541 -0.82 16.33 27.32
CA ILE A 541 -0.99 16.06 28.75
C ILE A 541 -2.23 15.18 28.98
N PRO A 542 -2.15 14.08 29.76
CA PRO A 542 -3.35 13.34 30.18
C PRO A 542 -4.39 14.25 30.84
N PHE A 543 -5.67 14.08 30.51
CA PHE A 543 -6.74 14.96 30.98
C PHE A 543 -6.71 15.14 32.50
N SER A 544 -6.54 14.07 33.25
CA SER A 544 -6.49 14.12 34.71
C SER A 544 -5.31 14.91 35.26
N ALA A 545 -4.13 14.83 34.64
CA ALA A 545 -3.03 15.70 34.99
C ALA A 545 -3.34 17.16 34.67
N ALA A 546 -3.96 17.43 33.51
CA ALA A 546 -4.38 18.78 33.14
C ALA A 546 -5.41 19.36 34.13
N GLN A 547 -6.33 18.56 34.66
CA GLN A 547 -7.28 18.99 35.72
C GLN A 547 -6.55 19.44 36.99
N LEU A 548 -5.45 18.78 37.36
CA LEU A 548 -4.70 19.14 38.56
C LEU A 548 -3.83 20.37 38.38
N ILE A 549 -3.30 20.55 37.17
CA ILE A 549 -2.42 21.67 36.86
C ILE A 549 -3.22 22.94 36.56
N TYR A 550 -4.33 22.82 35.82
CA TYR A 550 -5.09 23.95 35.26
C TYR A 550 -6.52 24.06 35.80
N GLY A 551 -7.03 23.04 36.48
CA GLY A 551 -8.40 23.05 36.99
C GLY A 551 -8.57 23.96 38.20
N SER A 552 -9.77 24.53 38.33
CA SER A 552 -10.17 25.20 39.57
C SER A 552 -10.40 24.15 40.66
N PRO A 553 -9.98 24.38 41.92
CA PRO A 553 -10.31 23.53 43.05
C PRO A 553 -11.82 23.27 43.21
N GLU A 554 -12.67 24.19 42.73
CA GLU A 554 -14.13 24.15 42.87
C GLU A 554 -14.84 23.39 41.72
N GLN A 555 -14.21 23.25 40.55
CA GLN A 555 -14.78 22.57 39.38
C GLN A 555 -13.71 21.79 38.59
N PRO A 556 -13.15 20.72 39.18
CA PRO A 556 -12.07 19.96 38.54
C PRO A 556 -12.50 19.30 37.22
N GLU A 557 -13.79 19.02 37.03
CA GLU A 557 -14.31 18.26 35.88
C GLU A 557 -14.33 19.04 34.55
N ASN A 558 -14.24 20.37 34.59
CA ASN A 558 -14.31 21.21 33.40
C ASN A 558 -13.03 22.03 33.24
N VAL A 559 -12.00 21.44 32.62
CA VAL A 559 -10.84 22.23 32.17
C VAL A 559 -11.26 23.04 30.96
N THR A 560 -11.77 24.24 31.21
CA THR A 560 -12.14 25.19 30.18
C THR A 560 -11.08 26.28 30.07
N PHE A 561 -10.98 26.86 28.88
CA PHE A 561 -10.17 28.05 28.68
C PHE A 561 -10.96 29.10 27.93
N TYR A 562 -10.72 30.37 28.25
CA TYR A 562 -11.27 31.46 27.46
C TYR A 562 -10.54 31.53 26.11
N ASN A 563 -11.26 31.32 25.01
CA ASN A 563 -10.73 31.45 23.67
C ASN A 563 -10.91 32.90 23.17
N PRO A 564 -9.83 33.67 23.00
CA PRO A 564 -9.94 35.08 22.62
C PRO A 564 -10.37 35.28 21.15
N LEU A 565 -10.25 34.25 20.30
CA LEU A 565 -10.61 34.33 18.89
C LEU A 565 -12.13 34.36 18.69
N ASN A 566 -12.86 33.57 19.48
CA ASN A 566 -14.32 33.49 19.42
C ASN A 566 -15.02 34.13 20.63
N LYS A 567 -14.25 34.58 21.64
CA LYS A 567 -14.72 35.20 22.88
C LYS A 567 -15.62 34.29 23.73
N THR A 568 -15.41 32.97 23.68
CA THR A 568 -16.18 31.99 24.48
C THR A 568 -15.26 31.15 25.37
N GLU A 569 -15.83 30.54 26.41
CA GLU A 569 -15.16 29.44 27.12
C GLU A 569 -15.26 28.17 26.28
N ASN A 570 -14.11 27.57 25.99
CA ASN A 570 -14.00 26.33 25.25
C ASN A 570 -13.48 25.24 26.19
N ALA A 571 -13.98 24.01 26.06
CA ALA A 571 -13.37 22.86 26.72
C ALA A 571 -11.95 22.64 26.13
N LEU A 572 -10.99 22.32 27.00
CA LEU A 572 -9.64 21.95 26.58
C LEU A 572 -9.65 20.63 25.80
N TYR A 573 -10.58 19.73 26.14
CA TYR A 573 -10.71 18.40 25.54
C TYR A 573 -12.17 18.10 25.11
N PRO A 574 -12.39 17.35 24.01
CA PRO A 574 -11.40 16.90 23.04
C PRO A 574 -10.84 18.09 22.25
N ILE A 575 -9.55 18.08 21.95
CA ILE A 575 -8.88 19.20 21.28
C ILE A 575 -9.33 19.22 19.82
N PRO A 576 -10.01 20.26 19.33
CA PRO A 576 -10.41 20.33 17.93
C PRO A 576 -9.17 20.39 17.03
N GLU A 577 -9.18 19.63 15.92
CA GLU A 577 -8.08 19.57 14.92
C GLU A 577 -7.58 20.97 14.53
N LYS A 578 -8.51 21.93 14.41
CA LYS A 578 -8.24 23.30 13.95
C LYS A 578 -7.69 24.26 15.00
N LEU A 579 -7.59 23.87 16.27
CA LEU A 579 -7.06 24.77 17.30
C LEU A 579 -5.53 24.91 17.23
N GLY A 580 -4.81 24.15 16.39
CA GLY A 580 -3.36 23.94 16.51
C GLY A 580 -2.40 24.97 15.94
N HIS A 581 -2.80 26.24 15.72
CA HIS A 581 -1.88 27.18 15.06
C HIS A 581 -1.52 28.45 15.84
N ASP A 582 -2.24 28.85 16.90
CA ASP A 582 -2.05 30.21 17.47
C ASP A 582 -2.21 30.36 19.00
N PHE A 583 -2.30 29.29 19.81
CA PHE A 583 -2.63 29.44 21.24
C PHE A 583 -1.84 28.51 22.17
N ALA A 584 -1.60 28.97 23.40
CA ALA A 584 -1.24 28.16 24.57
C ALA A 584 -2.11 28.56 25.76
N LEU A 585 -2.31 27.63 26.69
CA LEU A 585 -2.94 27.90 27.97
C LEU A 585 -1.95 28.55 28.92
N VAL A 586 -2.36 29.67 29.52
CA VAL A 586 -1.56 30.35 30.54
C VAL A 586 -2.45 30.75 31.71
N HIS A 587 -2.01 30.53 32.95
CA HIS A 587 -2.69 31.14 34.10
C HIS A 587 -2.56 32.66 34.02
N GLY A 588 -3.70 33.34 33.83
CA GLY A 588 -3.76 34.79 33.73
C GLY A 588 -3.84 35.46 35.11
N ASN A 589 -3.15 36.59 35.29
CA ASN A 589 -3.42 37.49 36.40
C ASN A 589 -4.64 38.35 36.01
N ALA A 590 -5.78 38.14 36.69
CA ALA A 590 -7.10 38.65 36.28
C ALA A 590 -7.26 40.19 36.30
N THR A 591 -6.23 40.97 36.62
CA THR A 591 -6.38 42.38 37.05
C THR A 591 -6.35 43.43 35.93
N VAL A 592 -6.08 43.08 34.67
CA VAL A 592 -5.71 44.11 33.68
C VAL A 592 -6.82 44.47 32.66
N TRP A 593 -7.91 43.69 32.50
CA TRP A 593 -8.79 43.91 31.33
C TRP A 593 -10.32 43.77 31.48
N ASP A 594 -10.93 43.47 32.63
CA ASP A 594 -12.40 43.61 32.84
C ASP A 594 -12.84 43.36 34.30
N ASP A 595 -13.96 43.96 34.73
CA ASP A 595 -14.57 43.92 36.09
C ASP A 595 -15.09 42.54 36.55
N LYS A 596 -14.77 41.45 35.85
CA LYS A 596 -15.14 40.09 36.26
C LYS A 596 -13.89 39.26 36.58
N PRO A 597 -13.60 39.00 37.87
CA PRO A 597 -12.50 38.15 38.28
C PRO A 597 -12.89 36.69 38.02
N SER A 598 -12.66 36.19 36.80
CA SER A 598 -12.64 34.74 36.58
C SER A 598 -11.21 34.22 36.77
N GLN A 599 -11.04 33.29 37.70
CA GLN A 599 -9.81 32.51 37.93
C GLN A 599 -9.52 31.52 36.77
N ALA A 600 -10.14 31.70 35.61
CA ALA A 600 -10.09 30.76 34.51
C ALA A 600 -8.76 30.86 33.73
N VAL A 601 -8.22 29.71 33.35
CA VAL A 601 -7.13 29.59 32.38
C VAL A 601 -7.53 30.30 31.09
N ARG A 602 -6.65 31.15 30.54
CA ARG A 602 -6.94 31.89 29.31
C ARG A 602 -6.11 31.31 28.18
N GLY A 603 -6.73 31.09 27.02
CA GLY A 603 -6.00 30.87 25.79
C GLY A 603 -5.34 32.19 25.40
N VAL A 604 -4.02 32.23 25.29
CA VAL A 604 -3.31 33.46 24.95
C VAL A 604 -2.77 33.37 23.53
N ALA A 605 -3.16 34.33 22.69
CA ALA A 605 -2.54 34.52 21.38
C ALA A 605 -1.13 35.10 21.55
N ALA A 606 -0.19 34.75 20.66
CA ALA A 606 1.23 35.11 20.73
C ALA A 606 1.57 36.59 21.01
N LYS A 607 0.67 37.53 20.69
CA LYS A 607 0.85 38.97 20.96
C LYS A 607 0.58 39.38 22.43
N MET A 608 0.08 38.47 23.28
CA MET A 608 -0.47 38.81 24.61
C MET A 608 0.06 37.94 25.77
N ALA A 609 0.90 36.94 25.51
CA ALA A 609 1.44 36.08 26.57
C ALA A 609 2.53 36.81 27.36
N TYR A 610 2.26 37.08 28.63
CA TYR A 610 3.23 37.66 29.55
C TYR A 610 4.16 36.56 30.05
N LYS A 611 5.48 36.79 29.96
CA LYS A 611 6.52 35.91 30.50
C LYS A 611 6.21 35.38 31.89
N SER A 612 5.68 36.23 32.78
CA SER A 612 5.34 35.88 34.15
C SER A 612 4.28 34.78 34.29
N GLY A 613 3.31 34.71 33.36
CA GLY A 613 2.29 33.66 33.36
C GLY A 613 2.92 32.30 33.05
N ILE A 614 3.65 32.21 31.94
CA ILE A 614 4.37 30.98 31.55
C ILE A 614 5.40 30.57 32.62
N GLN A 615 6.06 31.53 33.27
CA GLN A 615 6.99 31.23 34.38
C GLN A 615 6.29 30.60 35.59
N ASN A 616 5.08 31.03 35.92
CA ASN A 616 4.31 30.42 37.01
C ASN A 616 3.87 29.01 36.63
N ASP A 617 3.41 28.82 35.39
CA ASP A 617 2.98 27.51 34.88
C ASP A 617 4.13 26.53 34.80
N LEU A 618 5.31 26.99 34.37
CA LEU A 618 6.54 26.19 34.38
C LEU A 618 6.86 25.71 35.80
N LYS A 619 6.80 26.60 36.79
CA LYS A 619 7.04 26.22 38.20
C LYS A 619 6.01 25.23 38.72
N ALA A 620 4.73 25.44 38.40
CA ALA A 620 3.66 24.54 38.78
C ALA A 620 3.83 23.16 38.14
N MET A 621 4.18 23.12 36.85
CA MET A 621 4.45 21.89 36.10
C MET A 621 5.66 21.14 36.67
N GLN A 622 6.75 21.84 37.00
CA GLN A 622 7.93 21.25 37.63
C GLN A 622 7.65 20.70 39.03
N ALA A 623 6.85 21.43 39.83
CA ALA A 623 6.43 20.96 41.15
C ALA A 623 5.54 19.72 41.03
N PHE A 624 4.57 19.74 40.13
CA PHE A 624 3.67 18.62 39.86
C PHE A 624 4.43 17.38 39.37
N ASP A 625 5.34 17.51 38.38
CA ASP A 625 6.12 16.39 37.86
C ASP A 625 6.90 15.67 38.97
N LYS A 626 7.50 16.46 39.88
CA LYS A 626 8.22 15.97 41.04
C LYS A 626 7.30 15.30 42.07
N GLU A 627 6.22 15.95 42.47
CA GLU A 627 5.25 15.40 43.43
C GLU A 627 4.63 14.10 42.92
N SER A 628 4.34 14.04 41.62
CA SER A 628 3.84 12.83 40.98
C SER A 628 4.86 11.68 40.99
N ASP A 629 6.14 11.95 40.77
CA ASP A 629 7.18 10.92 40.88
C ASP A 629 7.27 10.35 42.31
N ASP A 630 7.21 11.22 43.32
CA ASP A 630 7.16 10.79 44.73
C ASP A 630 5.89 9.98 45.03
N ALA A 631 4.76 10.37 44.45
CA ALA A 631 3.49 9.66 44.60
C ALA A 631 3.52 8.26 43.98
N LEU A 632 4.21 8.07 42.84
CA LEU A 632 4.38 6.75 42.23
C LEU A 632 5.19 5.80 43.14
N LEU A 633 6.20 6.30 43.86
CA LEU A 633 6.94 5.50 44.85
C LEU A 633 6.03 5.02 45.98
N LEU A 634 5.20 5.91 46.54
CA LEU A 634 4.23 5.57 47.57
C LEU A 634 3.18 4.56 47.08
N SER A 635 2.79 4.66 45.81
CA SER A 635 1.91 3.69 45.13
C SER A 635 2.46 2.28 45.21
N ARG A 636 3.73 2.12 44.84
CA ARG A 636 4.38 0.81 44.82
C ARG A 636 4.48 0.23 46.20
N GLU A 637 4.81 1.07 47.18
CA GLU A 637 4.82 0.67 48.57
C GLU A 637 3.43 0.22 49.04
N PHE A 638 2.37 0.93 48.67
CA PHE A 638 0.99 0.52 48.96
C PHE A 638 0.65 -0.85 48.36
N LEU A 639 0.96 -1.07 47.07
CA LEU A 639 0.73 -2.36 46.40
C LEU A 639 1.55 -3.51 47.00
N SER A 640 2.70 -3.20 47.62
CA SER A 640 3.58 -4.19 48.23
C SER A 640 3.19 -4.55 49.67
N ARG A 641 2.34 -3.74 50.30
CA ARG A 641 1.90 -3.95 51.69
C ARG A 641 0.64 -4.83 51.71
N PRO A 642 0.62 -5.90 52.51
CA PRO A 642 -0.61 -6.66 52.74
C PRO A 642 -1.64 -5.75 53.40
N THR A 643 -2.90 -5.91 53.02
CA THR A 643 -4.01 -5.16 53.63
C THR A 643 -4.06 -5.53 55.11
N PRO A 644 -4.05 -4.54 56.03
CA PRO A 644 -4.16 -4.85 57.45
C PRO A 644 -5.42 -5.68 57.68
N GLN A 645 -5.26 -6.92 58.14
CA GLN A 645 -6.39 -7.70 58.62
C GLN A 645 -6.97 -6.95 59.81
N LEU A 646 -8.10 -6.26 59.61
CA LEU A 646 -8.91 -5.74 60.69
C LEU A 646 -9.40 -6.95 61.48
N GLY A 647 -8.64 -7.34 62.50
CA GLY A 647 -9.01 -8.32 63.50
C GLY A 647 -10.19 -7.78 64.31
N ILE A 648 -11.39 -7.81 63.73
CA ILE A 648 -12.63 -7.73 64.49
C ILE A 648 -12.89 -9.15 64.99
N THR A 649 -12.26 -9.50 66.11
CA THR A 649 -12.82 -10.54 66.98
C THR A 649 -14.09 -9.96 67.61
N LEU A 650 -15.24 -10.26 67.01
CA LEU A 650 -16.51 -10.20 67.72
C LEU A 650 -16.51 -11.33 68.76
N SER A 651 -16.19 -10.98 70.01
CA SER A 651 -16.50 -11.79 71.20
C SER A 651 -17.85 -11.40 71.77
#